data_AF-A0A352SYU6-F1
#
_entry.id   AF-A0A352SYU6-F1
#
_cell.length_a   1.000
_cell.length_b   1.000
_cell.length_c   1.000
_cell.angle_alpha   90.00
_cell.angle_beta   90.00
_cell.angle_gamma   90.00
#
_symmetry.space_group_name_H-M   'P 1'
#
loop_
_entity.id
_entity.type
_entity.pdbx_description
1 polymer ?
#
loop_
_entity_poly.entity_id
_entity_poly.type
_entity_poly.pdbx_seq_one_letter_code
_entity_poly.pdbx_strand_id
1 'polypeptide(L)'
;MAVLKCKMCGGDVEVVAGQAYGTCQYCGTQQTLPTVSDEQIANLYNRANNFRRLNEFDKAVEAYDKILNLNNKDAEAHWGIVLSKYGIEYVEDEESHERIPTCHRVQNDSILTDADYLAALENAEDNHSKSLYEIEAKQIAEIQKGILAISNKEKPYDVFICYKEMSESGQRTKDSALAQDVYYELTQEGYKVFFSRITLEDKLGQQYEPYIFAALNSARVMLVIGTKQEYFNSVWVKNEWSRFLKLAKNDSRKLLIPCYQDMDAYDLPEEMSMLQSQDMSKIGFIQDLIRGVKKVIDSGKQTKASSDTSATVQTDVPGVESLYRRACLFLEDGDFKQADKYFDRILDIQPEHAKAYVGKLCAIMKAHKESELINCPSPLQINNNYQKAVRFADEKYRDMLVSYNQTIIDRNENDRKQAIYDEAMSEKLNTETKYKSRTEAEFQKSRLLNETKNNYKRIAEMFSTIPDFRDAKAQQIDCEKYAVDCESKEKQAIQREEEEARIERERKEEEERIIKITKMRKLRRNIIISAIVFVVIGAVVVNDMIIPSIKYSNAEDLLFRGKKYEEAIQAFIELDDYNREKTWFIHTYRSVESLSDRAINFYAERLSVGIIAEVRAKIRTKEIKEQVEKLGVSLDTFGGLKWRVLAVENEKALIITDEIVELRPYNEDTSMLIIWEECDLREYLNGEFYNKYFSDAEKELIIETVLINGDSHIFKNKGGNNTMDKVFVLSIDEVDKYFKNTSERLAKFNNYYVVNDRGGFLGREWWLRTPGDRPYEFYVAYIDKDGYIDESGTGCSKSLGIRPALWLKLQK
;
A
#
# COMPACT_ATOMS: atom_id res chain seq x y z
N MET A 1 -12.11 65.52 37.84
CA MET A 1 -10.71 65.30 38.27
C MET A 1 -10.07 64.47 37.18
N ALA A 2 -8.98 64.94 36.60
CA ALA A 2 -8.27 64.18 35.58
C ALA A 2 -7.69 62.90 36.21
N VAL A 3 -8.02 61.74 35.67
CA VAL A 3 -7.53 60.45 36.18
C VAL A 3 -6.22 60.13 35.46
N LEU A 4 -5.12 60.11 36.21
CA LEU A 4 -3.82 59.68 35.71
C LEU A 4 -3.73 58.15 35.76
N LYS A 5 -3.23 57.56 34.68
CA LYS A 5 -2.97 56.13 34.58
C LYS A 5 -1.52 55.86 34.95
N CYS A 6 -1.30 54.76 35.65
CA CYS A 6 0.00 54.23 36.01
C CYS A 6 0.85 54.07 34.74
N LYS A 7 2.05 54.65 34.74
CA LYS A 7 2.94 54.58 33.59
C LYS A 7 3.38 53.15 33.33
N MET A 8 3.44 52.30 34.37
CA MET A 8 3.89 50.91 34.28
C MET A 8 2.78 49.93 33.87
N CYS A 9 1.67 49.86 34.61
CA CYS A 9 0.61 48.86 34.36
C CYS A 9 -0.67 49.40 33.69
N GLY A 10 -0.84 50.73 33.62
CA GLY A 10 -2.03 51.35 33.05
C GLY A 10 -3.26 51.40 33.97
N GLY A 11 -3.17 50.91 35.20
CA GLY A 11 -4.20 51.05 36.23
C GLY A 11 -4.38 52.50 36.69
N ASP A 12 -5.51 52.82 37.32
CA ASP A 12 -5.75 54.15 37.89
C ASP A 12 -4.80 54.45 39.05
N VAL A 13 -4.37 55.72 39.15
CA VAL A 13 -3.53 56.22 40.23
C VAL A 13 -4.27 57.35 40.93
N GLU A 14 -4.47 57.22 42.24
CA GLU A 14 -5.00 58.31 43.06
C GLU A 14 -3.92 59.38 43.25
N VAL A 15 -4.19 60.57 42.71
CA VAL A 15 -3.28 61.71 42.79
C VAL A 15 -3.63 62.54 44.01
N VAL A 16 -2.68 62.71 44.92
CA VAL A 16 -2.79 63.70 45.99
C VAL A 16 -2.46 65.07 45.41
N ALA A 17 -3.36 66.05 45.55
CA ALA A 17 -3.20 67.37 44.95
C ALA A 17 -1.85 68.02 45.36
N GLY A 18 -1.02 68.34 44.37
CA GLY A 18 0.29 68.98 44.57
C GLY A 18 1.47 68.03 44.83
N GLN A 19 1.28 66.71 44.76
CA GLN A 19 2.38 65.74 44.79
C GLN A 19 2.73 65.24 43.39
N ALA A 20 4.02 65.25 43.04
CA ALA A 20 4.56 64.75 41.76
C ALA A 20 4.90 63.25 41.80
N TYR A 21 4.33 62.50 42.75
CA TYR A 21 4.52 61.06 42.91
C TYR A 21 3.26 60.40 43.48
N GLY A 22 3.13 59.08 43.30
CA GLY A 22 2.01 58.30 43.84
C GLY A 22 2.24 56.79 43.75
N THR A 23 1.37 56.02 44.41
CA THR A 23 1.43 54.55 44.41
C THR A 23 0.25 54.00 43.60
N CYS A 24 0.52 53.08 42.67
CA CYS A 24 -0.54 52.45 41.90
C CYS A 24 -1.33 51.45 42.76
N GLN A 25 -2.66 51.53 42.74
CA GLN A 25 -3.53 50.61 43.48
C GLN A 25 -3.54 49.18 42.92
N TYR A 26 -3.14 49.01 41.66
CA TYR A 26 -3.19 47.72 40.96
C TYR A 26 -1.87 46.96 41.07
N CYS A 27 -0.73 47.61 40.78
CA CYS A 27 0.58 46.96 40.82
C CYS A 27 1.43 47.33 42.04
N GLY A 28 0.92 48.16 42.96
CA GLY A 28 1.63 48.55 44.18
C GLY A 28 2.86 49.43 43.99
N THR A 29 3.27 49.70 42.75
CA THR A 29 4.52 50.41 42.46
C THR A 29 4.40 51.90 42.76
N GLN A 30 5.41 52.43 43.46
CA GLN A 30 5.60 53.87 43.63
C GLN A 30 6.22 54.46 42.36
N GLN A 31 5.64 55.54 41.85
CA GLN A 31 6.05 56.17 40.60
C GLN A 31 5.96 57.69 40.68
N THR A 32 6.72 58.37 39.84
CA THR A 32 6.56 59.80 39.57
C THR A 32 5.31 60.04 38.69
N LEU A 33 4.70 61.20 38.86
CA LEU A 33 3.49 61.63 38.19
C LEU A 33 3.65 63.09 37.75
N PRO A 34 3.04 63.49 36.62
CA PRO A 34 3.01 64.89 36.23
C PRO A 34 2.10 65.71 37.14
N THR A 35 2.50 66.93 37.53
CA THR A 35 1.60 67.83 38.28
C THR A 35 0.69 68.63 37.36
N VAL A 36 -0.33 67.94 36.87
CA VAL A 36 -1.31 68.52 35.96
C VAL A 36 -2.68 68.63 36.62
N SER A 37 -3.28 69.83 36.55
CA SER A 37 -4.69 70.05 36.89
C SER A 37 -5.58 70.08 35.64
N ASP A 38 -4.99 70.20 34.45
CA ASP A 38 -5.65 70.22 33.15
C ASP A 38 -5.91 68.79 32.63
N GLU A 39 -7.18 68.49 32.37
CA GLU A 39 -7.64 67.20 31.86
C GLU A 39 -7.08 66.88 30.46
N GLN A 40 -6.83 67.88 29.63
CA GLN A 40 -6.25 67.69 28.30
C GLN A 40 -4.81 67.23 28.39
N ILE A 41 -4.01 67.82 29.29
CA ILE A 41 -2.61 67.46 29.47
C ILE A 41 -2.50 66.07 30.13
N ALA A 42 -3.34 65.77 31.12
CA ALA A 42 -3.42 64.43 31.70
C ALA A 42 -3.73 63.34 30.66
N ASN A 43 -4.63 63.62 29.71
CA ASN A 43 -4.94 62.72 28.61
C ASN A 43 -3.76 62.54 27.64
N LEU A 44 -2.93 63.57 27.42
CA LEU A 44 -1.70 63.46 26.64
C LEU A 44 -0.70 62.49 27.30
N TYR A 45 -0.49 62.59 28.61
CA TYR A 45 0.35 61.63 29.35
C TYR A 45 -0.19 60.21 29.28
N ASN A 46 -1.50 60.03 29.52
CA ASN A 46 -2.13 58.71 29.44
C ASN A 46 -1.93 58.07 28.06
N ARG A 47 -2.04 58.87 27.00
CA ARG A 47 -1.79 58.43 25.62
C ARG A 47 -0.31 58.10 25.37
N ALA A 48 0.61 58.96 25.81
CA ALA A 48 2.05 58.73 25.67
C ALA A 48 2.51 57.45 26.40
N ASN A 49 2.07 57.30 27.66
CA ASN A 49 2.29 56.09 28.46
C ASN A 49 1.68 54.84 27.81
N ASN A 50 0.51 54.97 27.17
CA ASN A 50 -0.11 53.85 26.44
C ASN A 50 0.72 53.41 25.24
N PHE A 51 1.24 54.35 24.44
CA PHE A 51 2.15 54.00 23.34
C PHE A 51 3.39 53.28 23.84
N ARG A 52 3.96 53.70 24.97
CA ARG A 52 5.11 53.03 25.58
C ARG A 52 4.78 51.60 26.03
N ARG A 53 3.62 51.37 26.66
CA ARG A 53 3.16 50.01 27.04
C ARG A 53 2.85 49.11 25.84
N LEU A 54 2.52 49.69 24.68
CA LEU A 54 2.37 48.97 23.41
C LEU A 54 3.70 48.82 22.65
N ASN A 55 4.82 49.22 23.26
CA ASN A 55 6.17 49.24 22.68
C ASN A 55 6.28 50.13 21.41
N GLU A 56 5.33 51.05 21.20
CA GLU A 56 5.34 52.06 20.14
C GLU A 56 6.14 53.32 20.55
N PHE A 57 7.41 53.11 20.89
CA PHE A 57 8.25 54.13 21.54
C PHE A 57 8.43 55.43 20.74
N ASP A 58 8.50 55.38 19.41
CA ASP A 58 8.65 56.61 18.60
C ASP A 58 7.41 57.50 18.68
N LYS A 59 6.20 56.90 18.69
CA LYS A 59 4.95 57.64 18.92
C LYS A 59 4.85 58.15 20.36
N ALA A 60 5.42 57.42 21.32
CA ALA A 60 5.51 57.87 22.71
C ALA A 60 6.38 59.14 22.82
N VAL A 61 7.57 59.15 22.19
CA VAL A 61 8.44 60.34 22.11
C VAL A 61 7.69 61.52 21.49
N GLU A 62 7.05 61.34 20.32
CA GLU A 62 6.26 62.40 19.69
C GLU A 62 5.13 62.94 20.58
N ALA A 63 4.52 62.07 21.40
CA ALA A 63 3.48 62.45 22.33
C ALA A 63 4.03 63.24 23.52
N TYR A 64 5.20 62.88 24.07
CA TYR A 64 5.88 63.65 25.12
C TYR A 64 6.46 64.97 24.59
N ASP A 65 6.99 65.00 23.37
CA ASP A 65 7.47 66.24 22.72
C ASP A 65 6.33 67.27 22.59
N LYS A 66 5.10 66.82 22.32
CA LYS A 66 3.92 67.71 22.33
C LYS A 66 3.67 68.33 23.69
N ILE A 67 3.97 67.62 24.77
CA ILE A 67 3.86 68.13 26.14
C ILE A 67 5.00 69.12 26.41
N LEU A 68 6.23 68.79 26.01
CA LEU A 68 7.38 69.71 26.15
C LEU A 68 7.26 71.00 25.32
N ASN A 69 6.55 70.94 24.19
CA ASN A 69 6.21 72.14 23.41
C ASN A 69 5.25 73.08 24.16
N LEU A 70 4.45 72.56 25.10
CA LEU A 70 3.59 73.35 25.99
C LEU A 70 4.35 73.82 27.24
N ASN A 71 5.16 72.93 27.82
CA ASN A 71 6.00 73.20 28.98
C ASN A 71 7.36 72.51 28.83
N ASN A 72 8.38 73.26 28.42
CA ASN A 72 9.72 72.73 28.18
C ASN A 72 10.52 72.41 29.47
N LYS A 73 9.93 72.63 30.65
CA LYS A 73 10.51 72.30 31.95
C LYS A 73 9.77 71.14 32.62
N ASP A 74 8.96 70.40 31.89
CA ASP A 74 8.21 69.30 32.48
C ASP A 74 9.11 68.08 32.73
N ALA A 75 9.38 67.79 34.01
CA ALA A 75 10.29 66.71 34.40
C ALA A 75 9.77 65.32 33.99
N GLU A 76 8.47 65.05 34.11
CA GLU A 76 7.90 63.74 33.79
C GLU A 76 7.85 63.52 32.27
N ALA A 77 7.62 64.57 31.48
CA ALA A 77 7.69 64.46 30.02
C ALA A 77 9.12 64.18 29.54
N HIS A 78 10.13 64.87 30.09
CA HIS A 78 11.53 64.55 29.83
C HIS A 78 11.85 63.10 30.23
N TRP A 79 11.41 62.64 31.41
CA TRP A 79 11.62 61.26 31.84
C TRP A 79 10.91 60.24 30.93
N GLY A 80 9.68 60.53 30.49
CA GLY A 80 8.95 59.71 29.54
C GLY A 80 9.67 59.57 28.18
N ILE A 81 10.33 60.64 27.73
CA ILE A 81 11.21 60.60 26.54
C ILE A 81 12.40 59.69 26.78
N VAL A 82 13.09 59.80 27.92
CA VAL A 82 14.22 58.92 28.26
C VAL A 82 13.78 57.45 28.25
N LEU A 83 12.70 57.11 28.95
CA LEU A 83 12.18 55.75 28.98
C LEU A 83 11.85 55.24 27.57
N SER A 84 11.32 56.11 26.69
CA SER A 84 10.99 55.75 25.31
C SER A 84 12.23 55.61 24.42
N LYS A 85 13.24 56.48 24.58
CA LYS A 85 14.53 56.42 23.87
C LYS A 85 15.29 55.13 24.16
N TYR A 86 15.27 54.69 25.42
CA TYR A 86 15.88 53.43 25.86
C TYR A 86 14.95 52.23 25.72
N GLY A 87 13.72 52.43 25.21
CA GLY A 87 12.77 51.36 24.91
C GLY A 87 12.39 50.57 26.16
N ILE A 88 12.15 51.26 27.27
CA ILE A 88 11.86 50.64 28.56
C ILE A 88 10.40 50.20 28.60
N GLU A 89 10.19 48.92 28.87
CA GLU A 89 8.91 48.29 29.19
C GLU A 89 8.96 47.79 30.63
N TYR A 90 7.85 47.86 31.37
CA TYR A 90 7.80 47.32 32.73
C TYR A 90 7.03 46.00 32.75
N VAL A 91 7.79 44.91 32.77
CA VAL A 91 7.25 43.55 32.81
C VAL A 91 7.00 43.17 34.27
N GLU A 92 5.89 42.48 34.52
CA GLU A 92 5.60 41.95 35.86
C GLU A 92 6.46 40.72 36.12
N ASP A 93 7.12 40.70 37.26
CA ASP A 93 7.84 39.53 37.75
C ASP A 93 6.87 38.56 38.41
N GLU A 94 6.92 37.27 38.04
CA GLU A 94 5.96 36.27 38.49
C GLU A 94 6.07 35.96 40.00
N GLU A 95 7.25 36.14 40.60
CA GLU A 95 7.49 35.82 42.01
C GLU A 95 7.25 37.03 42.93
N SER A 96 7.78 38.20 42.56
CA SER A 96 7.70 39.41 43.38
C SER A 96 6.48 40.27 43.08
N HIS A 97 5.78 40.05 41.96
CA HIS A 97 4.76 40.95 41.38
C HIS A 97 5.26 42.39 41.15
N GLU A 98 6.57 42.63 41.27
CA GLU A 98 7.17 43.92 41.00
C GLU A 98 7.27 44.17 39.49
N ARG A 99 7.26 45.45 39.13
CA ARG A 99 7.34 45.90 37.74
C ARG A 99 8.80 46.17 37.38
N ILE A 100 9.44 45.19 36.74
CA ILE A 100 10.86 45.24 36.40
C ILE A 100 11.05 45.92 35.03
N PRO A 101 11.92 46.95 34.94
CA PRO A 101 12.24 47.57 33.66
C PRO A 101 13.01 46.60 32.76
N THR A 102 12.53 46.41 31.53
CA THR A 102 13.19 45.64 30.47
C THR A 102 13.55 46.62 29.34
N CYS A 103 14.78 46.55 28.86
CA CYS A 103 15.30 47.47 27.84
C CYS A 103 15.27 46.82 26.44
N HIS A 104 14.52 47.43 25.51
CA HIS A 104 14.36 46.98 24.12
C HIS A 104 15.09 47.87 23.09
N ARG A 105 15.69 48.97 23.54
CA ARG A 105 16.46 49.91 22.70
C ARG A 105 17.74 50.32 23.40
N VAL A 106 18.61 49.36 23.68
CA VAL A 106 19.88 49.66 24.36
C VAL A 106 20.76 50.56 23.48
N GLN A 107 21.50 51.46 24.13
CA GLN A 107 22.40 52.43 23.54
C GLN A 107 23.81 52.29 24.13
N ASN A 108 24.82 52.86 23.47
CA ASN A 108 26.20 52.87 24.00
C ASN A 108 26.34 53.83 25.20
N ASP A 109 25.71 54.99 25.12
CA ASP A 109 25.79 56.00 26.19
C ASP A 109 24.84 55.65 27.35
N SER A 110 25.34 55.84 28.56
CA SER A 110 24.57 55.55 29.78
C SER A 110 23.33 56.42 29.86
N ILE A 111 22.20 55.84 30.28
CA ILE A 111 20.99 56.61 30.60
C ILE A 111 21.25 57.75 31.59
N LEU A 112 22.24 57.58 32.47
CA LEU A 112 22.63 58.59 33.46
C LEU A 112 23.28 59.84 32.85
N THR A 113 23.64 59.79 31.57
CA THR A 113 24.25 60.90 30.83
C THR A 113 23.32 61.50 29.77
N ASP A 114 22.10 60.98 29.62
CA ASP A 114 21.14 61.50 28.64
C ASP A 114 20.68 62.92 29.02
N ALA A 115 20.59 63.80 28.02
CA ALA A 115 20.22 65.19 28.23
C ALA A 115 18.82 65.36 28.83
N ASP A 116 17.86 64.52 28.46
CA ASP A 116 16.50 64.56 29.00
C ASP A 116 16.45 63.97 30.42
N TYR A 117 17.34 63.04 30.76
CA TYR A 117 17.46 62.56 32.15
C TYR A 117 17.99 63.69 33.05
N LEU A 118 19.03 64.40 32.62
CA LEU A 118 19.55 65.55 33.35
C LEU A 118 18.50 66.66 33.48
N ALA A 119 17.72 66.92 32.42
CA ALA A 119 16.61 67.87 32.46
C ALA A 119 15.49 67.44 33.42
N ALA A 120 15.16 66.14 33.50
CA ALA A 120 14.20 65.63 34.46
C ALA A 120 14.66 65.81 35.91
N LEU A 121 15.96 65.64 36.19
CA LEU A 121 16.54 65.89 37.52
C LEU A 121 16.67 67.37 37.89
N GLU A 122 16.92 68.23 36.91
CA GLU A 122 17.00 69.68 37.10
C GLU A 122 15.62 70.29 37.38
N ASN A 123 14.60 69.82 36.65
CA ASN A 123 13.24 70.34 36.75
C ASN A 123 12.33 69.54 37.70
N ALA A 124 12.86 68.57 38.45
CA ALA A 124 12.10 67.79 39.42
C ALA A 124 11.47 68.71 40.49
N GLU A 125 10.18 68.50 40.75
CA GLU A 125 9.38 69.40 41.60
C GLU A 125 9.69 69.29 43.09
N ASP A 126 10.14 68.12 43.52
CA ASP A 126 10.49 67.83 44.91
C ASP A 126 11.63 66.79 44.99
N ASN A 127 12.32 66.75 46.14
CA ASN A 127 13.46 65.86 46.36
C ASN A 127 13.08 64.37 46.33
N HIS A 128 11.83 64.02 46.66
CA HIS A 128 11.37 62.64 46.65
C HIS A 128 11.18 62.14 45.21
N SER A 129 10.50 62.91 44.37
CA SER A 129 10.37 62.63 42.93
C SER A 129 11.72 62.58 42.23
N LYS A 130 12.64 63.48 42.58
CA LYS A 130 14.04 63.43 42.11
C LYS A 130 14.73 62.13 42.49
N SER A 131 14.59 61.68 43.75
CA SER A 131 15.15 60.41 44.21
C SER A 131 14.56 59.21 43.46
N LEU A 132 13.27 59.25 43.10
CA LEU A 132 12.64 58.19 42.31
C LEU A 132 13.22 58.11 40.89
N TYR A 133 13.43 59.24 40.20
CA TYR A 133 14.11 59.26 38.91
C TYR A 133 15.53 58.68 39.00
N GLU A 134 16.30 59.04 40.04
CA GLU A 134 17.66 58.52 40.22
C GLU A 134 17.69 57.01 40.48
N ILE A 135 16.77 56.48 41.29
CA ILE A 135 16.66 55.04 41.58
C ILE A 135 16.33 54.28 40.30
N GLU A 136 15.31 54.74 39.56
CA GLU A 136 14.85 54.12 38.34
C GLU A 136 15.93 54.16 37.24
N ALA A 137 16.59 55.31 37.06
CA ALA A 137 17.69 55.46 36.11
C ALA A 137 18.91 54.59 36.47
N LYS A 138 19.27 54.48 37.76
CA LYS A 138 20.35 53.58 38.21
C LYS A 138 20.02 52.11 37.93
N GLN A 139 18.78 51.69 38.16
CA GLN A 139 18.33 50.33 37.86
C GLN A 139 18.45 50.04 36.36
N ILE A 140 17.97 50.95 35.50
CA ILE A 140 18.08 50.82 34.05
C ILE A 140 19.55 50.84 33.59
N ALA A 141 20.40 51.67 34.21
CA ALA A 141 21.82 51.75 33.89
C ALA A 141 22.56 50.42 34.19
N GLU A 142 22.24 49.74 35.29
CA GLU A 142 22.82 48.42 35.59
C GLU A 142 22.34 47.34 34.61
N ILE A 143 21.06 47.38 34.20
CA ILE A 143 20.53 46.50 33.15
C ILE A 143 21.26 46.74 31.82
N GLN A 144 21.38 48.01 31.41
CA GLN A 144 22.13 48.42 30.22
C GLN A 144 23.57 47.91 30.27
N LYS A 145 24.27 48.07 31.40
CA LYS A 145 25.64 47.58 31.59
C LYS A 145 25.73 46.07 31.46
N GLY A 146 24.76 45.32 31.99
CA GLY A 146 24.65 43.87 31.81
C GLY A 146 24.48 43.48 30.34
N ILE A 147 23.58 44.15 29.62
CA ILE A 147 23.34 43.95 28.18
C ILE A 147 24.62 44.21 27.37
N LEU A 148 25.30 45.33 27.61
CA LEU A 148 26.55 45.69 26.94
C LEU A 148 27.67 44.68 27.24
N ALA A 149 27.76 44.16 28.47
CA ALA A 149 28.76 43.17 28.85
C ALA A 149 28.57 41.83 28.11
N ILE A 150 27.33 41.42 27.86
CA ILE A 150 27.01 40.22 27.07
C ILE A 150 27.27 40.51 25.58
N SER A 151 26.78 41.63 25.06
CA SER A 151 26.97 42.04 23.66
C SER A 151 28.46 42.10 23.27
N ASN A 152 29.33 42.57 24.16
CA ASN A 152 30.76 42.68 23.87
C ASN A 152 31.49 41.32 23.79
N LYS A 153 30.89 40.25 24.33
CA LYS A 153 31.43 38.89 24.21
C LYS A 153 30.99 38.19 22.92
N GLU A 154 29.95 38.70 22.28
CA GLU A 154 29.45 38.14 21.04
C GLU A 154 30.41 38.39 19.87
N LYS A 155 30.60 37.36 19.03
CA LYS A 155 31.35 37.56 17.78
C LYS A 155 30.56 38.51 16.86
N PRO A 156 31.22 39.40 16.12
CA PRO A 156 30.54 40.33 15.24
C PRO A 156 29.77 39.58 14.15
N TYR A 157 28.56 40.06 13.87
CA TYR A 157 27.70 39.59 12.79
C TYR A 157 28.04 40.35 11.50
N ASP A 158 27.86 39.68 10.37
CA ASP A 158 28.05 40.24 9.03
C ASP A 158 26.72 40.75 8.47
N VAL A 159 25.64 39.98 8.67
CA VAL A 159 24.30 40.25 8.14
C VAL A 159 23.26 40.15 9.26
N PHE A 160 22.29 41.07 9.27
CA PHE A 160 21.10 41.02 10.11
C PHE A 160 19.87 40.75 9.26
N ILE A 161 19.07 39.73 9.58
CA ILE A 161 17.79 39.47 8.91
C ILE A 161 16.64 39.93 9.82
N CYS A 162 15.92 40.94 9.36
CA CYS A 162 14.76 41.54 10.00
C CYS A 162 13.49 41.12 9.27
N TYR A 163 12.51 40.55 9.98
CA TYR A 163 11.31 39.96 9.39
C TYR A 163 10.25 39.73 10.47
N LYS A 164 8.98 39.56 10.08
CA LYS A 164 7.90 39.25 11.02
C LYS A 164 7.84 37.75 11.28
N GLU A 165 8.08 37.28 12.51
CA GLU A 165 8.12 35.84 12.84
C GLU A 165 6.73 35.17 12.86
N MET A 166 5.79 35.72 13.63
CA MET A 166 4.42 35.19 13.79
C MET A 166 3.35 36.16 13.29
N SER A 167 2.26 35.63 12.73
CA SER A 167 1.04 36.35 12.40
C SER A 167 0.22 36.69 13.66
N GLU A 168 -0.84 37.49 13.49
CA GLU A 168 -1.79 37.80 14.58
C GLU A 168 -2.47 36.54 15.16
N SER A 169 -2.57 35.45 14.38
CA SER A 169 -3.11 34.17 14.81
C SER A 169 -2.08 33.26 15.49
N GLY A 170 -0.86 33.75 15.75
CA GLY A 170 0.23 32.99 16.36
C GLY A 170 0.88 31.94 15.44
N GLN A 171 0.58 31.97 14.14
CA GLN A 171 1.18 31.05 13.16
C GLN A 171 2.41 31.68 12.51
N ARG A 172 3.34 30.82 12.08
CA ARG A 172 4.53 31.24 11.34
C ARG A 172 4.13 31.99 10.06
N THR A 173 4.77 33.12 9.79
CA THR A 173 4.53 33.89 8.56
C THR A 173 5.30 33.33 7.35
N LYS A 174 4.91 33.78 6.15
CA LYS A 174 5.72 33.59 4.93
C LYS A 174 7.08 34.27 5.04
N ASP A 175 7.15 35.46 5.63
CA ASP A 175 8.40 36.20 5.85
C ASP A 175 9.42 35.35 6.60
N SER A 176 8.98 34.63 7.64
CA SER A 176 9.81 33.72 8.41
C SER A 176 10.37 32.57 7.58
N ALA A 177 9.58 32.02 6.63
CA ALA A 177 10.05 30.98 5.72
C ALA A 177 11.11 31.52 4.75
N LEU A 178 10.85 32.66 4.13
CA LEU A 178 11.78 33.30 3.20
C LEU A 178 13.07 33.78 3.89
N ALA A 179 12.96 34.31 5.10
CA ALA A 179 14.10 34.70 5.93
C ALA A 179 14.98 33.50 6.29
N GLN A 180 14.38 32.34 6.54
CA GLN A 180 15.12 31.10 6.78
C GLN A 180 15.88 30.63 5.54
N ASP A 181 15.26 30.71 4.34
CA ASP A 181 15.94 30.37 3.09
C ASP A 181 17.15 31.27 2.85
N VAL A 182 16.99 32.59 3.03
CA VAL A 182 18.07 33.58 2.89
C VAL A 182 19.16 33.38 3.95
N TYR A 183 18.79 33.04 5.20
CA TYR A 183 19.74 32.74 6.27
C TYR A 183 20.67 31.59 5.91
N TYR A 184 20.12 30.47 5.39
CA TYR A 184 20.93 29.31 5.05
C TYR A 184 21.91 29.60 3.92
N GLU A 185 21.48 30.34 2.91
CA GLU A 185 22.34 30.77 1.80
C GLU A 185 23.53 31.62 2.28
N LEU A 186 23.26 32.64 3.08
CA LEU A 186 24.29 33.53 3.59
C LEU A 186 25.26 32.81 4.55
N THR A 187 24.75 31.88 5.36
CA THR A 187 25.58 31.07 6.25
C THR A 187 26.45 30.08 5.47
N GLN A 188 25.95 29.53 4.35
CA GLN A 188 26.73 28.67 3.43
C GLN A 188 27.88 29.41 2.75
N GLU A 189 27.73 30.71 2.47
CA GLU A 189 28.82 31.59 2.02
C GLU A 189 29.81 31.97 3.14
N GLY A 190 29.58 31.50 4.37
CA GLY A 190 30.46 31.69 5.51
C GLY A 190 30.25 32.98 6.29
N TYR A 191 29.15 33.70 6.07
CA TYR A 191 28.81 34.89 6.85
C TYR A 191 28.21 34.53 8.21
N LYS A 192 28.55 35.28 9.27
CA LYS A 192 27.84 35.20 10.55
C LYS A 192 26.55 36.00 10.46
N VAL A 193 25.41 35.31 10.34
CA VAL A 193 24.11 35.95 10.15
C VAL A 193 23.33 35.97 11.47
N PHE A 194 22.78 37.13 11.83
CA PHE A 194 21.78 37.23 12.88
C PHE A 194 20.41 36.92 12.30
N PHE A 195 19.81 35.84 12.77
CA PHE A 195 18.45 35.42 12.41
C PHE A 195 17.73 35.04 13.69
N SER A 196 16.79 35.89 14.11
CA SER A 196 16.18 35.86 15.46
C SER A 196 15.71 34.46 15.88
N ARG A 197 15.10 33.69 14.97
CA ARG A 197 14.61 32.34 15.26
C ARG A 197 15.71 31.37 15.68
N ILE A 198 16.90 31.46 15.09
CA ILE A 198 18.02 30.54 15.39
C ILE A 198 18.94 31.16 16.44
N THR A 199 19.27 32.44 16.32
CA THR A 199 20.20 33.11 17.25
C THR A 199 19.63 33.23 18.67
N LEU A 200 18.31 33.31 18.81
CA LEU A 200 17.64 33.52 20.11
C LEU A 200 16.89 32.27 20.62
N GLU A 201 16.98 31.13 19.93
CA GLU A 201 16.20 29.91 20.22
C GLU A 201 16.34 29.45 21.68
N ASP A 202 17.57 29.45 22.19
CA ASP A 202 17.89 29.01 23.56
C ASP A 202 17.88 30.16 24.60
N LYS A 203 17.25 31.30 24.29
CA LYS A 203 17.26 32.50 25.14
C LYS A 203 15.87 32.79 25.69
N LEU A 204 15.82 33.31 26.91
CA LEU A 204 14.60 33.86 27.48
C LEU A 204 14.31 35.23 26.84
N GLY A 205 13.03 35.60 26.71
CA GLY A 205 12.62 36.84 26.03
C GLY A 205 13.31 38.11 26.56
N GLN A 206 13.50 38.19 27.88
CA GLN A 206 14.20 39.30 28.53
C GLN A 206 15.71 39.38 28.19
N GLN A 207 16.28 38.30 27.62
CA GLN A 207 17.69 38.18 27.25
C GLN A 207 17.93 38.37 25.74
N TYR A 208 16.93 38.77 24.96
CA TYR A 208 17.08 38.95 23.51
C TYR A 208 17.89 40.18 23.13
N GLU A 209 17.67 41.32 23.80
CA GLU A 209 18.28 42.61 23.43
C GLU A 209 19.82 42.58 23.36
N PRO A 210 20.58 41.92 24.25
CA PRO A 210 22.04 41.82 24.11
C PRO A 210 22.51 41.31 22.75
N TYR A 211 21.83 40.31 22.20
CA TYR A 211 22.19 39.69 20.93
C TYR A 211 21.73 40.52 19.74
N ILE A 212 20.53 41.11 19.85
CA ILE A 212 19.98 42.02 18.83
C ILE A 212 20.88 43.26 18.73
N PHE A 213 21.27 43.85 19.87
CA PHE A 213 22.16 44.99 19.90
C PHE A 213 23.54 44.66 19.33
N ALA A 214 24.11 43.51 19.69
CA ALA A 214 25.38 43.06 19.11
C ALA A 214 25.27 42.97 17.59
N ALA A 215 24.18 42.40 17.07
CA ALA A 215 23.96 42.24 15.65
C ALA A 215 23.69 43.58 14.93
N LEU A 216 22.85 44.47 15.46
CA LEU A 216 22.59 45.78 14.88
C LEU A 216 23.87 46.63 14.75
N ASN A 217 24.75 46.57 15.75
CA ASN A 217 26.00 47.33 15.75
C ASN A 217 27.07 46.71 14.86
N SER A 218 27.22 45.38 14.84
CA SER A 218 28.27 44.72 14.07
C SER A 218 27.91 44.45 12.60
N ALA A 219 26.65 44.10 12.30
CA ALA A 219 26.22 43.75 10.95
C ALA A 219 26.43 44.91 9.97
N ARG A 220 26.97 44.57 8.80
CA ARG A 220 27.19 45.52 7.70
C ARG A 220 26.03 45.56 6.74
N VAL A 221 25.25 44.49 6.65
CA VAL A 221 24.04 44.47 5.84
C VAL A 221 22.85 44.09 6.70
N MET A 222 21.75 44.83 6.59
CA MET A 222 20.45 44.40 7.09
C MET A 222 19.53 44.08 5.91
N LEU A 223 18.91 42.91 5.97
CA LEU A 223 17.87 42.49 5.05
C LEU A 223 16.52 42.62 5.76
N VAL A 224 15.63 43.44 5.24
CA VAL A 224 14.27 43.58 5.78
C VAL A 224 13.32 42.84 4.85
N ILE A 225 12.86 41.67 5.27
CA ILE A 225 12.04 40.77 4.46
C ILE A 225 10.57 40.92 4.85
N GLY A 226 9.71 41.15 3.87
CA GLY A 226 8.27 41.23 4.10
C GLY A 226 7.40 40.87 2.90
N THR A 227 6.31 40.17 3.17
CA THR A 227 5.29 39.79 2.16
C THR A 227 4.01 40.65 2.25
N LYS A 228 3.95 41.57 3.21
CA LYS A 228 2.83 42.49 3.42
C LYS A 228 3.30 43.81 3.99
N GLN A 229 2.66 44.92 3.62
CA GLN A 229 2.93 46.26 4.16
C GLN A 229 2.80 46.34 5.69
N GLU A 230 1.82 45.63 6.27
CA GLU A 230 1.59 45.60 7.72
C GLU A 230 2.77 45.00 8.51
N TYR A 231 3.51 44.07 7.92
CA TYR A 231 4.62 43.39 8.59
C TYR A 231 5.85 44.29 8.74
N PHE A 232 6.15 45.13 7.74
CA PHE A 232 7.19 46.17 7.84
C PHE A 232 6.89 47.19 8.95
N ASN A 233 5.62 47.43 9.24
CA ASN A 233 5.18 48.37 10.25
C ASN A 233 4.88 47.74 11.61
N SER A 234 5.05 46.42 11.74
CA SER A 234 4.88 45.75 13.03
C SER A 234 5.91 46.26 14.04
N VAL A 235 5.49 46.39 15.30
CA VAL A 235 6.26 47.07 16.37
C VAL A 235 7.72 46.63 16.42
N TRP A 236 7.96 45.32 16.38
CA TRP A 236 9.30 44.75 16.46
C TRP A 236 10.14 44.97 15.20
N VAL A 237 9.57 44.67 14.02
CA VAL A 237 10.25 44.83 12.73
C VAL A 237 10.63 46.29 12.52
N LYS A 238 9.69 47.21 12.77
CA LYS A 238 9.91 48.65 12.72
C LYS A 238 10.98 49.13 13.68
N ASN A 239 11.02 48.58 14.89
CA ASN A 239 12.06 48.90 15.86
C ASN A 239 13.46 48.53 15.33
N GLU A 240 13.63 47.32 14.80
CA GLU A 240 14.93 46.84 14.31
C GLU A 240 15.41 47.64 13.09
N TRP A 241 14.58 47.74 12.03
CA TRP A 241 15.02 48.39 10.80
C TRP A 241 15.22 49.89 10.95
N SER A 242 14.41 50.58 11.78
CA SER A 242 14.57 52.03 11.97
C SER A 242 15.84 52.35 12.75
N ARG A 243 16.21 51.51 13.73
CA ARG A 243 17.50 51.61 14.45
C ARG A 243 18.67 51.39 13.49
N PHE A 244 18.61 50.34 12.67
CA PHE A 244 19.67 50.08 11.71
C PHE A 244 19.78 51.18 10.64
N LEU A 245 18.65 51.71 10.18
CA LEU A 245 18.62 52.82 9.21
C LEU A 245 19.26 54.09 9.80
N LYS A 246 19.01 54.40 11.08
CA LYS A 246 19.70 55.50 11.79
C LYS A 246 21.22 55.26 11.85
N LEU A 247 21.66 54.03 12.11
CA LEU A 247 23.08 53.68 12.08
C LEU A 247 23.68 53.79 10.68
N ALA A 248 22.96 53.35 9.64
CA ALA A 248 23.41 53.41 8.25
C ALA A 248 23.52 54.84 7.70
N LYS A 249 22.71 55.78 8.19
CA LYS A 249 22.86 57.21 7.88
C LYS A 249 24.19 57.79 8.39
N ASN A 250 24.72 57.24 9.49
CA ASN A 250 25.96 57.71 10.13
C ASN A 250 27.19 56.88 9.75
N ASP A 251 27.02 55.65 9.25
CA ASP A 251 28.09 54.76 8.80
C ASP A 251 27.81 54.25 7.37
N SER A 252 28.52 54.80 6.39
CA SER A 252 28.37 54.46 4.97
C SER A 252 28.77 53.02 4.62
N ARG A 253 29.37 52.26 5.56
CA ARG A 253 29.68 50.84 5.40
C ARG A 253 28.49 49.93 5.69
N LYS A 254 27.43 50.46 6.30
CA LYS A 254 26.19 49.75 6.58
C LYS A 254 25.20 49.95 5.44
N LEU A 255 24.55 48.88 5.01
CA LEU A 255 23.53 48.89 3.97
C LEU A 255 22.26 48.21 4.46
N LEU A 256 21.11 48.86 4.28
CA LEU A 256 19.80 48.27 4.46
C LEU A 256 19.20 47.94 3.09
N ILE A 257 18.77 46.70 2.90
CA ILE A 257 18.13 46.23 1.67
C ILE A 257 16.70 45.77 2.01
N PRO A 258 15.67 46.51 1.58
CA PRO A 258 14.30 46.03 1.64
C PRO A 258 14.10 44.90 0.62
N CYS A 259 13.60 43.76 1.07
CA CYS A 259 13.29 42.59 0.25
C CYS A 259 11.79 42.31 0.36
N TYR A 260 11.07 42.37 -0.76
CA TYR A 260 9.61 42.20 -0.77
C TYR A 260 9.16 41.11 -1.73
N GLN A 261 8.03 40.48 -1.42
CA GLN A 261 7.36 39.50 -2.29
C GLN A 261 5.86 39.73 -2.27
N ASP A 262 5.17 39.44 -3.36
CA ASP A 262 3.70 39.54 -3.48
C ASP A 262 3.12 40.94 -3.15
N MET A 263 3.93 42.00 -3.25
CA MET A 263 3.55 43.41 -3.03
C MET A 263 4.33 44.33 -3.97
N ASP A 264 3.91 45.59 -4.09
CA ASP A 264 4.61 46.59 -4.89
C ASP A 264 5.73 47.28 -4.08
N ALA A 265 6.78 47.74 -4.75
CA ALA A 265 7.81 48.57 -4.12
C ALA A 265 7.25 49.84 -3.48
N TYR A 266 6.16 50.41 -4.02
CA TYR A 266 5.47 51.58 -3.46
C TYR A 266 4.74 51.29 -2.15
N ASP A 267 4.50 50.01 -1.81
CA ASP A 267 3.85 49.62 -0.55
C ASP A 267 4.85 49.59 0.63
N LEU A 268 6.16 49.71 0.37
CA LEU A 268 7.19 49.81 1.40
C LEU A 268 7.03 51.10 2.23
N PRO A 269 7.48 51.11 3.50
CA PRO A 269 7.50 52.33 4.31
C PRO A 269 8.22 53.48 3.58
N GLU A 270 7.71 54.71 3.73
CA GLU A 270 8.24 55.90 3.06
C GLU A 270 9.75 56.08 3.33
N GLU A 271 10.21 55.74 4.53
CA GLU A 271 11.61 55.82 4.95
C GLU A 271 12.54 54.86 4.18
N MET A 272 11.98 53.81 3.55
CA MET A 272 12.69 52.83 2.74
C MET A 272 12.52 53.05 1.22
N SER A 273 11.58 53.90 0.80
CA SER A 273 11.27 54.14 -0.62
C SER A 273 12.47 54.61 -1.45
N MET A 274 13.42 55.30 -0.80
CA MET A 274 14.64 55.82 -1.42
C MET A 274 15.79 54.81 -1.46
N LEU A 275 15.61 53.61 -0.87
CA LEU A 275 16.62 52.55 -0.83
C LEU A 275 16.46 51.61 -2.03
N GLN A 276 17.57 50.98 -2.42
CA GLN A 276 17.51 49.93 -3.43
C GLN A 276 16.84 48.67 -2.85
N SER A 277 15.58 48.46 -3.23
CA SER A 277 14.79 47.29 -2.86
C SER A 277 15.01 46.10 -3.81
N GLN A 278 14.85 44.88 -3.29
CA GLN A 278 14.91 43.63 -4.04
C GLN A 278 13.54 42.96 -4.07
N ASP A 279 13.09 42.63 -5.28
CA ASP A 279 11.87 41.85 -5.51
C ASP A 279 12.21 40.37 -5.46
N MET A 280 11.70 39.68 -4.44
CA MET A 280 11.96 38.28 -4.16
C MET A 280 11.19 37.33 -5.09
N SER A 281 10.19 37.82 -5.84
CA SER A 281 9.47 37.05 -6.85
C SER A 281 10.30 36.80 -8.10
N LYS A 282 11.41 37.53 -8.28
CA LYS A 282 12.27 37.40 -9.48
C LYS A 282 13.11 36.13 -9.42
N ILE A 283 13.15 35.42 -10.55
CA ILE A 283 14.06 34.29 -10.74
C ILE A 283 15.49 34.81 -10.60
N GLY A 284 16.29 34.16 -9.74
CA GLY A 284 17.67 34.59 -9.48
C GLY A 284 17.86 35.57 -8.33
N PHE A 285 16.78 36.01 -7.66
CA PHE A 285 16.81 36.99 -6.57
C PHE A 285 17.85 36.63 -5.49
N ILE A 286 17.87 35.38 -5.03
CA ILE A 286 18.77 34.95 -3.95
C ILE A 286 20.24 35.13 -4.39
N GLN A 287 20.60 34.74 -5.61
CA GLN A 287 21.96 34.93 -6.12
C GLN A 287 22.32 36.41 -6.25
N ASP A 288 21.40 37.25 -6.73
CA ASP A 288 21.61 38.69 -6.85
C ASP A 288 21.75 39.37 -5.48
N LEU A 289 20.94 38.94 -4.51
CA LEU A 289 20.98 39.39 -3.13
C LEU A 289 22.33 39.03 -2.49
N ILE A 290 22.75 37.76 -2.58
CA ILE A 290 24.04 37.29 -2.06
C ILE A 290 25.19 38.04 -2.73
N ARG A 291 25.15 38.25 -4.06
CA ARG A 291 26.15 39.05 -4.77
C ARG A 291 26.19 40.49 -4.26
N GLY A 292 25.03 41.10 -4.00
CA GLY A 292 24.91 42.42 -3.40
C GLY A 292 25.53 42.49 -2.00
N VAL A 293 25.18 41.52 -1.13
CA VAL A 293 25.72 41.36 0.22
C VAL A 293 27.24 41.18 0.18
N LYS A 294 27.73 40.28 -0.68
CA LYS A 294 29.16 40.00 -0.89
C LYS A 294 29.91 41.24 -1.35
N LYS A 295 29.36 41.98 -2.32
CA LYS A 295 29.96 43.23 -2.79
C LYS A 295 30.13 44.22 -1.63
N VAL A 296 29.14 44.37 -0.76
CA VAL A 296 29.20 45.30 0.37
C VAL A 296 30.19 44.82 1.43
N ILE A 297 30.16 43.55 1.79
CA ILE A 297 31.03 42.99 2.83
C ILE A 297 32.50 42.91 2.34
N ASP A 298 32.76 42.50 1.12
CA ASP A 298 34.12 42.30 0.60
C ASP A 298 34.76 43.56 0.02
N SER A 299 33.98 44.58 -0.37
CA SER A 299 34.55 45.91 -0.68
C SER A 299 35.18 46.60 0.53
N GLY A 300 34.92 46.10 1.75
CA GLY A 300 35.66 46.47 2.96
C GLY A 300 36.97 45.71 3.18
N LYS A 301 37.30 44.69 2.36
CA LYS A 301 38.49 43.83 2.51
C LYS A 301 39.61 44.12 1.51
N GLN A 302 39.44 45.08 0.59
CA GLN A 302 40.51 45.42 -0.36
C GLN A 302 41.53 46.42 0.19
N THR A 303 42.55 45.89 0.89
CA THR A 303 43.94 46.35 0.70
C THR A 303 44.89 45.16 0.79
N LYS A 304 45.39 44.76 -0.39
CA LYS A 304 46.69 44.15 -0.75
C LYS A 304 46.58 42.85 -1.54
N ALA A 305 47.03 43.00 -2.80
CA ALA A 305 47.90 42.11 -3.58
C ALA A 305 47.44 40.67 -3.83
N SER A 306 47.63 40.06 -4.99
CA SER A 306 48.13 40.47 -6.30
C SER A 306 47.87 39.27 -7.22
N SER A 307 47.80 39.55 -8.51
CA SER A 307 47.92 38.61 -9.62
C SER A 307 48.71 37.34 -9.30
N ASP A 308 48.13 36.18 -9.64
CA ASP A 308 48.83 35.31 -10.58
C ASP A 308 47.87 34.43 -11.37
N THR A 309 48.24 34.27 -12.63
CA THR A 309 47.45 33.65 -13.69
C THR A 309 47.81 32.17 -13.76
N SER A 310 46.83 31.28 -13.82
CA SER A 310 46.93 30.14 -14.75
C SER A 310 45.54 29.61 -15.06
N ALA A 311 45.19 29.70 -16.33
CA ALA A 311 43.97 29.14 -16.87
C ALA A 311 44.08 27.61 -16.89
N THR A 312 43.09 26.95 -16.29
CA THR A 312 42.52 25.72 -16.85
C THR A 312 41.01 25.88 -16.80
N VAL A 313 40.39 25.76 -17.97
CA VAL A 313 38.97 25.99 -18.18
C VAL A 313 38.18 24.87 -17.51
N GLN A 314 37.59 25.17 -16.35
CA GLN A 314 36.26 24.66 -15.99
C GLN A 314 35.40 25.86 -15.66
N THR A 315 34.31 25.99 -16.38
CA THR A 315 33.34 27.07 -16.28
C THR A 315 32.57 26.95 -14.97
N ASP A 316 33.12 27.50 -13.88
CA ASP A 316 32.33 27.73 -12.66
C ASP A 316 31.37 28.89 -12.92
N VAL A 317 30.17 28.56 -13.40
CA VAL A 317 29.05 29.51 -13.40
C VAL A 317 28.69 29.77 -11.93
N PRO A 318 28.79 31.03 -11.43
CA PRO A 318 28.54 31.33 -10.02
C PRO A 318 27.15 30.85 -9.58
N GLY A 319 27.09 30.01 -8.56
CA GLY A 319 25.84 29.46 -8.01
C GLY A 319 25.51 28.01 -8.41
N VAL A 320 26.18 27.42 -9.40
CA VAL A 320 25.98 26.00 -9.75
C VAL A 320 26.47 25.07 -8.64
N GLU A 321 27.64 25.34 -8.07
CA GLU A 321 28.21 24.54 -6.96
C GLU A 321 27.38 24.65 -5.66
N SER A 322 26.77 25.81 -5.37
CA SER A 322 25.90 25.95 -4.19
C SER A 322 24.57 25.24 -4.37
N LEU A 323 23.95 25.35 -5.56
CA LEU A 323 22.77 24.54 -5.93
C LEU A 323 23.10 23.05 -5.85
N TYR A 324 24.27 22.64 -6.31
CA TYR A 324 24.74 21.25 -6.26
C TYR A 324 24.86 20.76 -4.81
N ARG A 325 25.50 21.52 -3.92
CA ARG A 325 25.61 21.18 -2.50
C ARG A 325 24.26 21.09 -1.81
N ARG A 326 23.34 22.01 -2.09
CA ARG A 326 21.98 21.95 -1.52
C ARG A 326 21.19 20.76 -2.04
N ALA A 327 21.29 20.46 -3.33
CA ALA A 327 20.68 19.28 -3.89
C ALA A 327 21.20 18.00 -3.22
N CYS A 328 22.51 17.93 -2.92
CA CYS A 328 23.10 16.84 -2.14
C CYS A 328 22.58 16.78 -0.69
N LEU A 329 22.40 17.91 0.00
CA LEU A 329 21.79 17.92 1.35
C LEU A 329 20.36 17.35 1.34
N PHE A 330 19.55 17.71 0.34
CA PHE A 330 18.22 17.12 0.18
C PHE A 330 18.27 15.61 -0.09
N LEU A 331 19.28 15.11 -0.82
CA LEU A 331 19.50 13.67 -0.95
C LEU A 331 19.80 13.04 0.42
N GLU A 332 20.71 13.64 1.19
CA GLU A 332 21.08 13.15 2.53
C GLU A 332 19.88 13.10 3.48
N ASP A 333 19.03 14.13 3.46
CA ASP A 333 17.80 14.23 4.25
C ASP A 333 16.66 13.30 3.74
N GLY A 334 16.83 12.67 2.57
CA GLY A 334 15.82 11.83 1.93
C GLY A 334 14.68 12.59 1.25
N ASP A 335 14.78 13.92 1.10
CA ASP A 335 13.86 14.73 0.30
C ASP A 335 14.24 14.67 -1.19
N PHE A 336 14.07 13.50 -1.78
CA PHE A 336 14.43 13.22 -3.17
C PHE A 336 13.68 14.11 -4.17
N LYS A 337 12.46 14.57 -3.82
CA LYS A 337 11.65 15.43 -4.69
C LYS A 337 12.24 16.83 -4.79
N GLN A 338 12.71 17.38 -3.67
CA GLN A 338 13.39 18.68 -3.70
C GLN A 338 14.79 18.55 -4.29
N ALA A 339 15.53 17.48 -3.99
CA ALA A 339 16.81 17.20 -4.63
C ALA A 339 16.71 17.22 -6.17
N ASP A 340 15.75 16.49 -6.75
CA ASP A 340 15.53 16.42 -8.20
C ASP A 340 15.29 17.80 -8.82
N LYS A 341 14.45 18.64 -8.19
CA LYS A 341 14.17 20.00 -8.65
C LYS A 341 15.40 20.91 -8.58
N TYR A 342 16.25 20.75 -7.56
CA TYR A 342 17.47 21.55 -7.46
C TYR A 342 18.51 21.12 -8.49
N PHE A 343 18.59 19.82 -8.81
CA PHE A 343 19.40 19.35 -9.93
C PHE A 343 18.86 19.82 -11.28
N ASP A 344 17.54 19.93 -11.48
CA ASP A 344 16.97 20.57 -12.67
C ASP A 344 17.39 22.03 -12.82
N ARG A 345 17.37 22.80 -11.72
CA ARG A 345 17.84 24.19 -11.74
C ARG A 345 19.32 24.31 -12.13
N ILE A 346 20.15 23.33 -11.75
CA ILE A 346 21.54 23.28 -12.18
C ILE A 346 21.61 23.02 -13.70
N LEU A 347 20.81 22.08 -14.19
CA LEU A 347 20.79 21.71 -15.61
C LEU A 347 20.19 22.81 -16.50
N ASP A 348 19.28 23.64 -15.98
CA ASP A 348 18.77 24.83 -16.67
C ASP A 348 19.88 25.88 -16.89
N ILE A 349 20.84 25.97 -15.95
CA ILE A 349 21.99 26.89 -16.03
C ILE A 349 23.12 26.27 -16.85
N GLN A 350 23.44 25.01 -16.60
CA GLN A 350 24.51 24.26 -17.24
C GLN A 350 23.99 22.88 -17.68
N PRO A 351 23.45 22.77 -18.91
CA PRO A 351 22.86 21.53 -19.43
C PRO A 351 23.83 20.35 -19.53
N GLU A 352 25.15 20.62 -19.52
CA GLU A 352 26.22 19.62 -19.61
C GLU A 352 26.85 19.31 -18.22
N HIS A 353 26.18 19.65 -17.11
CA HIS A 353 26.71 19.41 -15.77
C HIS A 353 26.57 17.94 -15.34
N ALA A 354 27.63 17.15 -15.53
CA ALA A 354 27.63 15.70 -15.30
C ALA A 354 27.14 15.29 -13.89
N LYS A 355 27.65 15.94 -12.85
CA LYS A 355 27.28 15.61 -11.46
C LYS A 355 25.81 15.91 -11.15
N ALA A 356 25.18 16.86 -11.85
CA ALA A 356 23.76 17.15 -11.64
C ALA A 356 22.89 16.02 -12.19
N TYR A 357 23.26 15.44 -13.33
CA TYR A 357 22.62 14.22 -13.82
C TYR A 357 22.81 13.02 -12.88
N VAL A 358 23.98 12.87 -12.25
CA VAL A 358 24.21 11.86 -11.19
C VAL A 358 23.33 12.14 -9.97
N GLY A 359 23.17 13.40 -9.59
CA GLY A 359 22.26 13.81 -8.53
C GLY A 359 20.80 13.46 -8.81
N LYS A 360 20.32 13.75 -10.03
CA LYS A 360 18.99 13.29 -10.50
C LYS A 360 18.87 11.77 -10.45
N LEU A 361 19.93 11.06 -10.84
CA LEU A 361 19.97 9.60 -10.74
C LEU A 361 19.84 9.13 -9.28
N CYS A 362 20.54 9.77 -8.34
CA CYS A 362 20.42 9.49 -6.90
C CYS A 362 18.99 9.72 -6.40
N ALA A 363 18.36 10.82 -6.79
CA ALA A 363 16.97 11.12 -6.41
C ALA A 363 15.99 10.04 -6.89
N ILE A 364 16.11 9.60 -8.14
CA ILE A 364 15.24 8.54 -8.71
C ILE A 364 15.51 7.19 -8.03
N MET A 365 16.78 6.89 -7.76
CA MET A 365 17.19 5.63 -7.11
C MET A 365 17.04 5.65 -5.59
N LYS A 366 16.58 6.77 -5.01
CA LYS A 366 16.47 7.00 -3.56
C LYS A 366 17.79 6.74 -2.82
N ALA A 367 18.90 7.10 -3.44
CA ALA A 367 20.23 7.06 -2.84
C ALA A 367 20.49 8.38 -2.10
N HIS A 368 20.88 8.30 -0.84
CA HIS A 368 21.18 9.48 -0.02
C HIS A 368 22.53 10.10 -0.40
N LYS A 369 23.43 9.30 -0.98
CA LYS A 369 24.76 9.72 -1.44
C LYS A 369 25.12 9.06 -2.76
N GLU A 370 25.94 9.72 -3.56
CA GLU A 370 26.44 9.17 -4.84
C GLU A 370 27.15 7.81 -4.65
N SER A 371 27.93 7.67 -3.58
CA SER A 371 28.64 6.42 -3.28
C SER A 371 27.71 5.23 -3.03
N GLU A 372 26.42 5.46 -2.77
CA GLU A 372 25.43 4.40 -2.58
C GLU A 372 24.89 3.87 -3.91
N LEU A 373 25.11 4.59 -5.03
CA LEU A 373 24.68 4.13 -6.36
C LEU A 373 25.28 2.78 -6.73
N ILE A 374 26.49 2.47 -6.26
CA ILE A 374 27.14 1.16 -6.45
C ILE A 374 26.31 -0.01 -5.88
N ASN A 375 25.42 0.28 -4.92
CA ASN A 375 24.58 -0.72 -4.27
C ASN A 375 23.19 -0.85 -4.91
N CYS A 376 22.83 0.00 -5.88
CA CYS A 376 21.52 -0.03 -6.53
C CYS A 376 21.20 -1.41 -7.14
N PRO A 377 19.93 -1.86 -7.11
CA PRO A 377 19.55 -3.22 -7.52
C PRO A 377 19.63 -3.43 -9.05
N SER A 378 19.56 -2.38 -9.86
CA SER A 378 19.54 -2.47 -11.32
C SER A 378 20.73 -1.74 -11.95
N PRO A 379 21.26 -2.21 -13.10
CA PRO A 379 22.32 -1.52 -13.83
C PRO A 379 21.93 -0.07 -14.18
N LEU A 380 22.85 0.86 -13.92
CA LEU A 380 22.62 2.29 -14.10
C LEU A 380 22.49 2.69 -15.57
N GLN A 381 23.10 1.93 -16.48
CA GLN A 381 23.14 2.21 -17.93
C GLN A 381 21.77 2.32 -18.62
N ILE A 382 20.73 1.76 -18.02
CA ILE A 382 19.34 1.83 -18.52
C ILE A 382 18.77 3.24 -18.31
N ASN A 383 19.29 4.00 -17.34
CA ASN A 383 18.77 5.32 -16.99
C ASN A 383 19.35 6.41 -17.91
N ASN A 384 18.48 7.26 -18.47
CA ASN A 384 18.87 8.37 -19.34
C ASN A 384 19.80 9.38 -18.64
N ASN A 385 19.60 9.64 -17.34
CA ASN A 385 20.46 10.55 -16.57
C ASN A 385 21.88 9.96 -16.41
N TYR A 386 22.01 8.64 -16.22
CA TYR A 386 23.33 8.00 -16.21
C TYR A 386 24.05 8.16 -17.55
N GLN A 387 23.35 7.92 -18.66
CA GLN A 387 23.94 8.07 -20.00
C GLN A 387 24.43 9.49 -20.25
N LYS A 388 23.67 10.50 -19.82
CA LYS A 388 24.06 11.91 -19.88
C LYS A 388 25.22 12.23 -18.93
N ALA A 389 25.21 11.71 -17.70
CA ALA A 389 26.29 11.88 -16.74
C ALA A 389 27.62 11.36 -17.30
N VAL A 390 27.65 10.13 -17.81
CA VAL A 390 28.84 9.52 -18.45
C VAL A 390 29.30 10.32 -19.66
N ARG A 391 28.37 10.80 -20.50
CA ARG A 391 28.67 11.60 -21.69
C ARG A 391 29.36 12.92 -21.36
N PHE A 392 28.91 13.62 -20.33
CA PHE A 392 29.43 14.96 -19.98
C PHE A 392 30.52 14.95 -18.90
N ALA A 393 30.77 13.81 -18.24
CA ALA A 393 31.82 13.67 -17.24
C ALA A 393 33.22 13.78 -17.85
N ASP A 394 34.18 14.32 -17.07
CA ASP A 394 35.60 14.19 -17.34
C ASP A 394 36.06 12.72 -17.26
N GLU A 395 37.24 12.43 -17.79
CA GLU A 395 37.75 11.05 -17.92
C GLU A 395 37.77 10.30 -16.59
N LYS A 396 38.30 10.93 -15.54
CA LYS A 396 38.42 10.33 -14.20
C LYS A 396 37.05 10.03 -13.58
N TYR A 397 36.11 10.96 -13.67
CA TYR A 397 34.78 10.79 -13.10
C TYR A 397 33.93 9.82 -13.92
N ARG A 398 34.09 9.81 -15.24
CA ARG A 398 33.47 8.83 -16.13
C ARG A 398 33.88 7.40 -15.79
N ASP A 399 35.18 7.17 -15.60
CA ASP A 399 35.71 5.86 -15.25
C ASP A 399 35.15 5.37 -13.90
N MET A 400 34.98 6.27 -12.93
CA MET A 400 34.32 5.95 -11.66
C MET A 400 32.86 5.50 -11.84
N LEU A 401 32.06 6.24 -12.62
CA LEU A 401 30.65 5.89 -12.87
C LEU A 401 30.51 4.59 -13.68
N VAL A 402 31.42 4.32 -14.61
CA VAL A 402 31.48 3.06 -15.35
C VAL A 402 31.85 1.91 -14.41
N SER A 403 32.81 2.11 -13.51
CA SER A 403 33.20 1.13 -12.49
C SER A 403 32.04 0.80 -11.54
N TYR A 404 31.25 1.80 -11.11
CA TYR A 404 30.04 1.56 -10.30
C TYR A 404 29.04 0.67 -11.05
N ASN A 405 28.73 1.00 -12.31
CA ASN A 405 27.80 0.21 -13.12
C ASN A 405 28.32 -1.21 -13.37
N GLN A 406 29.62 -1.37 -13.65
CA GLN A 406 30.23 -2.69 -13.84
C GLN A 406 30.14 -3.53 -12.56
N THR A 407 30.41 -2.94 -11.38
CA THR A 407 30.27 -3.63 -10.09
C THR A 407 28.85 -4.15 -9.87
N ILE A 408 27.84 -3.36 -10.22
CA ILE A 408 26.42 -3.77 -10.12
C ILE A 408 26.13 -4.92 -11.08
N ILE A 409 26.60 -4.85 -12.33
CA ILE A 409 26.43 -5.92 -13.33
C ILE A 409 27.08 -7.21 -12.84
N ASP A 410 28.32 -7.14 -12.36
CA ASP A 410 29.07 -8.29 -11.88
C ASP A 410 28.41 -8.91 -10.65
N ARG A 411 27.97 -8.09 -9.68
CA ARG A 411 27.22 -8.56 -8.51
C ARG A 411 25.91 -9.22 -8.91
N ASN A 412 25.10 -8.56 -9.75
CA ASN A 412 23.80 -9.10 -10.17
C ASN A 412 23.96 -10.40 -10.99
N GLU A 413 24.99 -10.48 -11.84
CA GLU A 413 25.30 -11.70 -12.58
C GLU A 413 25.79 -12.82 -11.65
N ASN A 414 26.57 -12.48 -10.62
CA ASN A 414 26.98 -13.42 -9.59
C ASN A 414 25.78 -13.92 -8.76
N ASP A 415 24.85 -13.03 -8.37
CA ASP A 415 23.63 -13.38 -7.65
C ASP A 415 22.71 -14.26 -8.50
N ARG A 416 22.57 -13.95 -9.80
CA ARG A 416 21.84 -14.78 -10.77
C ARG A 416 22.45 -16.18 -10.87
N LYS A 417 23.78 -16.26 -11.02
CA LYS A 417 24.50 -17.54 -11.07
C LYS A 417 24.34 -18.33 -9.77
N GLN A 418 24.41 -17.64 -8.63
CA GLN A 418 24.21 -18.24 -7.31
C GLN A 418 22.81 -18.81 -7.15
N ALA A 419 21.77 -18.07 -7.52
CA ALA A 419 20.39 -18.52 -7.46
C ALA A 419 20.14 -19.78 -8.31
N ILE A 420 20.62 -19.78 -9.56
CA ILE A 420 20.53 -20.96 -10.45
C ILE A 420 21.27 -22.15 -9.85
N TYR A 421 22.47 -21.92 -9.29
CA TYR A 421 23.25 -22.98 -8.65
C TYR A 421 22.52 -23.58 -7.44
N ASP A 422 21.99 -22.74 -6.55
CA ASP A 422 21.30 -23.19 -5.35
C ASP A 422 20.00 -23.93 -5.68
N GLU A 423 19.24 -23.45 -6.68
CA GLU A 423 18.05 -24.12 -7.20
C GLU A 423 18.41 -25.50 -7.79
N ALA A 424 19.42 -25.56 -8.66
CA ALA A 424 19.87 -26.81 -9.27
C ALA A 424 20.38 -27.82 -8.22
N MET A 425 21.10 -27.35 -7.20
CA MET A 425 21.58 -28.19 -6.09
C MET A 425 20.44 -28.69 -5.21
N SER A 426 19.43 -27.87 -4.95
CA SER A 426 18.23 -28.27 -4.20
C SER A 426 17.41 -29.31 -4.99
N GLU A 427 17.18 -29.07 -6.28
CA GLU A 427 16.49 -30.03 -7.16
C GLU A 427 17.28 -31.35 -7.27
N LYS A 428 18.61 -31.29 -7.35
CA LYS A 428 19.49 -32.47 -7.34
C LYS A 428 19.34 -33.24 -6.04
N LEU A 429 19.44 -32.59 -4.88
CA LEU A 429 19.31 -33.24 -3.58
C LEU A 429 17.95 -33.92 -3.41
N ASN A 430 16.87 -33.25 -3.83
CA ASN A 430 15.52 -33.83 -3.79
C ASN A 430 15.39 -35.05 -4.72
N THR A 431 15.92 -34.94 -5.95
CA THR A 431 15.92 -36.03 -6.93
C THR A 431 16.73 -37.22 -6.42
N GLU A 432 17.91 -36.99 -5.85
CA GLU A 432 18.73 -38.02 -5.23
C GLU A 432 18.03 -38.69 -4.05
N THR A 433 17.39 -37.91 -3.18
CA THR A 433 16.69 -38.43 -2.00
C THR A 433 15.53 -39.32 -2.41
N LYS A 434 14.71 -38.87 -3.37
CA LYS A 434 13.62 -39.66 -3.96
C LYS A 434 14.13 -40.91 -4.67
N TYR A 435 15.27 -40.82 -5.34
CA TYR A 435 15.88 -41.96 -6.02
C TYR A 435 16.38 -43.00 -5.01
N LYS A 436 17.04 -42.57 -3.93
CA LYS A 436 17.59 -43.43 -2.86
C LYS A 436 16.52 -44.05 -1.97
N SER A 437 15.37 -43.40 -1.78
CA SER A 437 14.29 -43.91 -0.91
C SER A 437 13.35 -44.90 -1.60
N ARG A 438 13.45 -45.09 -2.92
CA ARG A 438 12.62 -46.03 -3.67
C ARG A 438 12.99 -47.48 -3.36
N THR A 439 11.97 -48.33 -3.32
CA THR A 439 12.13 -49.77 -3.20
C THR A 439 12.59 -50.38 -4.53
N GLU A 440 13.22 -51.56 -4.49
CA GLU A 440 13.68 -52.27 -5.69
C GLU A 440 12.53 -52.51 -6.68
N ALA A 441 11.32 -52.86 -6.19
CA ALA A 441 10.15 -53.06 -7.04
C ALA A 441 9.65 -51.78 -7.74
N GLU A 442 9.83 -50.62 -7.11
CA GLU A 442 9.50 -49.32 -7.73
C GLU A 442 10.55 -48.92 -8.77
N PHE A 443 11.80 -49.28 -8.53
CA PHE A 443 12.91 -49.02 -9.43
C PHE A 443 12.77 -49.76 -10.77
N GLN A 444 12.10 -50.90 -10.77
CA GLN A 444 11.82 -51.68 -11.99
C GLN A 444 10.73 -51.06 -12.89
N LYS A 445 10.03 -50.00 -12.46
CA LYS A 445 8.99 -49.36 -13.27
C LYS A 445 9.58 -48.34 -14.24
N SER A 446 9.39 -48.54 -15.53
CA SER A 446 9.94 -47.68 -16.60
C SER A 446 9.58 -46.20 -16.45
N ARG A 447 8.31 -45.92 -16.11
CA ARG A 447 7.80 -44.56 -15.91
C ARG A 447 8.57 -43.75 -14.86
N LEU A 448 8.93 -44.38 -13.74
CA LEU A 448 9.60 -43.72 -12.62
C LEU A 448 11.07 -43.40 -12.94
N LEU A 449 11.73 -44.29 -13.72
CA LEU A 449 13.08 -44.06 -14.23
C LEU A 449 13.10 -42.94 -15.28
N ASN A 450 12.09 -42.88 -16.16
CA ASN A 450 11.95 -41.79 -17.12
C ASN A 450 11.81 -40.43 -16.43
N GLU A 451 11.01 -40.36 -15.36
CA GLU A 451 10.85 -39.15 -14.55
C GLU A 451 12.18 -38.72 -13.92
N THR A 452 12.90 -39.63 -13.25
CA THR A 452 14.21 -39.33 -12.66
C THR A 452 15.24 -38.91 -13.72
N LYS A 453 15.28 -39.60 -14.87
CA LYS A 453 16.12 -39.24 -16.02
C LYS A 453 15.83 -37.80 -16.47
N ASN A 454 14.57 -37.44 -16.65
CA ASN A 454 14.19 -36.10 -17.12
C ASN A 454 14.53 -35.02 -16.09
N ASN A 455 14.38 -35.30 -14.79
CA ASN A 455 14.82 -34.39 -13.74
C ASN A 455 16.33 -34.15 -13.79
N TYR A 456 17.15 -35.20 -13.88
CA TYR A 456 18.61 -35.03 -14.00
C TYR A 456 19.02 -34.32 -15.29
N LYS A 457 18.33 -34.54 -16.42
CA LYS A 457 18.58 -33.78 -17.66
C LYS A 457 18.29 -32.29 -17.48
N ARG A 458 17.15 -31.93 -16.88
CA ARG A 458 16.80 -30.54 -16.58
C ARG A 458 17.82 -29.88 -15.64
N ILE A 459 18.23 -30.58 -14.58
CA ILE A 459 19.26 -30.09 -13.65
C ILE A 459 20.60 -29.88 -14.37
N ALA A 460 21.01 -30.81 -15.26
CA ALA A 460 22.21 -30.64 -16.06
C ALA A 460 22.11 -29.44 -17.01
N GLU A 461 20.96 -29.21 -17.63
CA GLU A 461 20.69 -28.02 -18.45
C GLU A 461 20.83 -26.74 -17.62
N MET A 462 20.32 -26.68 -16.39
CA MET A 462 20.50 -25.54 -15.49
C MET A 462 21.98 -25.25 -15.23
N PHE A 463 22.77 -26.25 -14.82
CA PHE A 463 24.21 -26.08 -14.62
C PHE A 463 24.95 -25.69 -15.89
N SER A 464 24.49 -26.14 -17.06
CA SER A 464 25.09 -25.79 -18.36
C SER A 464 24.99 -24.29 -18.69
N THR A 465 24.05 -23.56 -18.07
CA THR A 465 23.91 -22.10 -18.24
C THR A 465 24.95 -21.30 -17.45
N ILE A 466 25.65 -21.93 -16.51
CA ILE A 466 26.61 -21.30 -15.61
C ILE A 466 27.93 -22.12 -15.48
N PRO A 467 28.55 -22.56 -16.59
CA PRO A 467 29.61 -23.58 -16.56
C PRO A 467 30.86 -23.14 -15.79
N ASP A 468 31.16 -21.84 -15.79
CA ASP A 468 32.35 -21.28 -15.14
C ASP A 468 32.11 -20.90 -13.67
N PHE A 469 30.92 -21.17 -13.12
CA PHE A 469 30.56 -20.82 -11.76
C PHE A 469 30.81 -21.99 -10.80
N ARG A 470 31.75 -21.81 -9.86
CA ARG A 470 32.13 -22.83 -8.86
C ARG A 470 32.44 -24.17 -9.52
N ASP A 471 31.80 -25.26 -9.08
CA ASP A 471 31.91 -26.61 -9.63
C ASP A 471 30.72 -26.99 -10.51
N ALA A 472 29.91 -26.03 -11.01
CA ALA A 472 28.73 -26.28 -11.83
C ALA A 472 29.02 -27.20 -13.02
N LYS A 473 30.16 -27.05 -13.69
CA LYS A 473 30.56 -27.95 -14.78
C LYS A 473 30.73 -29.40 -14.33
N ALA A 474 31.30 -29.62 -13.15
CA ALA A 474 31.44 -30.95 -12.58
C ALA A 474 30.06 -31.53 -12.20
N GLN A 475 29.19 -30.72 -11.60
CA GLN A 475 27.82 -31.11 -11.24
C GLN A 475 26.96 -31.43 -12.48
N GLN A 476 27.13 -30.68 -13.57
CA GLN A 476 26.51 -30.97 -14.86
C GLN A 476 26.91 -32.38 -15.35
N ILE A 477 28.22 -32.64 -15.45
CA ILE A 477 28.74 -33.94 -15.93
C ILE A 477 28.23 -35.08 -15.05
N ASP A 478 28.14 -34.86 -13.75
CA ASP A 478 27.63 -35.83 -12.79
C ASP A 478 26.13 -36.13 -13.04
N CYS A 479 25.30 -35.09 -13.20
CA CYS A 479 23.87 -35.27 -13.52
C CYS A 479 23.66 -35.94 -14.88
N GLU A 480 24.47 -35.60 -15.90
CA GLU A 480 24.43 -36.26 -17.21
C GLU A 480 24.74 -37.76 -17.10
N LYS A 481 25.74 -38.14 -16.29
CA LYS A 481 26.04 -39.55 -16.02
C LYS A 481 24.87 -40.26 -15.34
N TYR A 482 24.25 -39.65 -14.33
CA TYR A 482 23.06 -40.22 -13.68
C TYR A 482 21.88 -40.35 -14.63
N ALA A 483 21.66 -39.38 -15.52
CA ALA A 483 20.62 -39.46 -16.54
C ALA A 483 20.87 -40.62 -17.52
N VAL A 484 22.12 -40.82 -17.98
CA VAL A 484 22.49 -41.94 -18.86
C VAL A 484 22.31 -43.28 -18.15
N ASP A 485 22.69 -43.40 -16.88
CA ASP A 485 22.45 -44.60 -16.08
C ASP A 485 20.94 -44.90 -15.98
N CYS A 486 20.12 -43.89 -15.65
CA CYS A 486 18.66 -44.03 -15.61
C CYS A 486 18.08 -44.44 -16.97
N GLU A 487 18.57 -43.87 -18.08
CA GLU A 487 18.12 -44.23 -19.43
C GLU A 487 18.45 -45.70 -19.77
N SER A 488 19.63 -46.18 -19.37
CA SER A 488 20.01 -47.57 -19.57
C SER A 488 19.10 -48.53 -18.78
N LYS A 489 18.77 -48.18 -17.53
CA LYS A 489 17.87 -48.94 -16.66
C LYS A 489 16.43 -48.89 -17.14
N GLU A 490 15.97 -47.73 -17.66
CA GLU A 490 14.63 -47.55 -18.22
C GLU A 490 14.41 -48.48 -19.41
N LYS A 491 15.38 -48.56 -20.33
CA LYS A 491 15.31 -49.49 -21.48
C LYS A 491 15.19 -50.94 -21.03
N GLN A 492 15.92 -51.34 -19.99
CA GLN A 492 15.82 -52.69 -19.41
C GLN A 492 14.47 -52.93 -18.75
N ALA A 493 13.92 -51.94 -18.02
CA ALA A 493 12.60 -52.01 -17.41
C ALA A 493 11.49 -52.16 -18.45
N ILE A 494 11.52 -51.36 -19.53
CA ILE A 494 10.56 -51.46 -20.64
C ILE A 494 10.61 -52.86 -21.26
N GLN A 495 11.80 -53.39 -21.53
CA GLN A 495 11.94 -54.75 -22.07
C GLN A 495 11.35 -55.82 -21.14
N ARG A 496 11.52 -55.69 -19.83
CA ARG A 496 10.91 -56.60 -18.84
C ARG A 496 9.39 -56.46 -18.80
N GLU A 497 8.87 -55.23 -18.81
CA GLU A 497 7.41 -54.96 -18.83
C GLU A 497 6.75 -55.52 -20.11
N GLU A 498 7.41 -55.37 -21.28
CA GLU A 498 6.94 -55.94 -22.55
C GLU A 498 6.97 -57.48 -22.55
N GLU A 499 8.02 -58.07 -21.98
CA GLU A 499 8.15 -59.52 -21.81
C GLU A 499 7.06 -60.08 -20.88
N GLU A 500 6.85 -59.46 -19.72
CA GLU A 500 5.79 -59.83 -18.77
C GLU A 500 4.40 -59.71 -19.41
N ALA A 501 4.15 -58.62 -20.15
CA ALA A 501 2.90 -58.42 -20.89
C ALA A 501 2.73 -59.44 -22.04
N ARG A 502 3.82 -59.91 -22.66
CA ARG A 502 3.76 -61.00 -23.65
C ARG A 502 3.40 -62.32 -22.98
N ILE A 503 4.09 -62.70 -21.90
CA ILE A 503 3.81 -63.92 -21.13
C ILE A 503 2.36 -63.90 -20.62
N GLU A 504 1.86 -62.76 -20.14
CA GLU A 504 0.49 -62.62 -19.66
C GLU A 504 -0.55 -62.75 -20.80
N ARG A 505 -0.26 -62.22 -21.99
CA ARG A 505 -1.11 -62.44 -23.17
C ARG A 505 -1.13 -63.91 -23.58
N GLU A 506 0.02 -64.57 -23.61
CA GLU A 506 0.11 -66.01 -23.90
C GLU A 506 -0.66 -66.84 -22.85
N ARG A 507 -0.56 -66.50 -21.55
CA ARG A 507 -1.35 -67.13 -20.49
C ARG A 507 -2.85 -66.94 -20.70
N LYS A 508 -3.32 -65.73 -21.01
CA LYS A 508 -4.73 -65.45 -21.28
C LYS A 508 -5.25 -66.18 -22.51
N GLU A 509 -4.47 -66.24 -23.58
CA GLU A 509 -4.81 -67.01 -24.78
C GLU A 509 -4.91 -68.51 -24.50
N GLU A 510 -4.02 -69.05 -23.66
CA GLU A 510 -4.07 -70.45 -23.23
C GLU A 510 -5.26 -70.71 -22.30
N GLU A 511 -5.55 -69.81 -21.35
CA GLU A 511 -6.76 -69.88 -20.52
C GLU A 511 -8.03 -69.81 -21.37
N GLU A 512 -8.10 -68.93 -22.36
CA GLU A 512 -9.22 -68.86 -23.31
C GLU A 512 -9.35 -70.14 -24.14
N ARG A 513 -8.22 -70.71 -24.60
CA ARG A 513 -8.20 -72.03 -25.26
C ARG A 513 -8.75 -73.11 -24.35
N ILE A 514 -8.31 -73.19 -23.10
CA ILE A 514 -8.80 -74.13 -22.10
C ILE A 514 -10.30 -73.92 -21.85
N ILE A 515 -10.77 -72.68 -21.68
CA ILE A 515 -12.19 -72.35 -21.50
C ILE A 515 -13.00 -72.80 -22.71
N LYS A 516 -12.53 -72.56 -23.93
CA LYS A 516 -13.20 -72.96 -25.18
C LYS A 516 -13.28 -74.48 -25.32
N ILE A 517 -12.19 -75.20 -25.02
CA ILE A 517 -12.16 -76.66 -24.97
C ILE A 517 -13.14 -77.18 -23.90
N THR A 518 -13.19 -76.55 -22.73
CA THR A 518 -14.06 -76.95 -21.61
C THR A 518 -15.53 -76.70 -21.94
N LYS A 519 -15.87 -75.58 -22.59
CA LYS A 519 -17.21 -75.28 -23.12
C LYS A 519 -17.61 -76.31 -24.19
N MET A 520 -16.71 -76.64 -25.12
CA MET A 520 -16.96 -77.68 -26.15
C MET A 520 -17.18 -79.07 -25.53
N ARG A 521 -16.41 -79.43 -24.50
CA ARG A 521 -16.62 -80.68 -23.74
C ARG A 521 -17.98 -80.67 -23.01
N LYS A 522 -18.36 -79.57 -22.36
CA LYS A 522 -19.69 -79.41 -21.74
C LYS A 522 -20.82 -79.48 -22.77
N LEU A 523 -20.66 -78.85 -23.94
CA LEU A 523 -21.63 -78.91 -25.03
C LEU A 523 -21.78 -80.34 -25.57
N ARG A 524 -20.68 -81.04 -25.83
CA ARG A 524 -20.71 -82.46 -26.23
C ARG A 524 -21.39 -83.34 -25.17
N ARG A 525 -21.08 -83.13 -23.89
CA ARG A 525 -21.76 -83.83 -22.78
C ARG A 525 -23.27 -83.54 -22.77
N ASN A 526 -23.67 -82.28 -22.94
CA ASN A 526 -25.08 -81.89 -22.94
C ASN A 526 -25.84 -82.43 -24.17
N ILE A 527 -25.20 -82.50 -25.34
CA ILE A 527 -25.77 -83.14 -26.54
C ILE A 527 -25.99 -84.64 -26.28
N ILE A 528 -25.01 -85.34 -25.69
CA ILE A 528 -25.15 -86.75 -25.34
C ILE A 528 -26.30 -86.96 -24.33
N ILE A 529 -26.38 -86.14 -23.28
CA ILE A 529 -27.49 -86.19 -22.31
C ILE A 529 -28.83 -85.91 -23.00
N SER A 530 -28.90 -84.93 -23.91
CA SER A 530 -30.14 -84.61 -24.63
C SER A 530 -30.59 -85.73 -25.57
N ALA A 531 -29.66 -86.45 -26.19
CA ALA A 531 -29.96 -87.61 -27.03
C ALA A 531 -30.52 -88.77 -26.20
N ILE A 532 -29.96 -89.00 -25.00
CA ILE A 532 -30.48 -90.01 -24.06
C ILE A 532 -31.90 -89.65 -23.59
N VAL A 533 -32.15 -88.38 -23.26
CA VAL A 533 -33.48 -87.89 -22.86
C VAL A 533 -34.50 -88.02 -24.00
N PHE A 534 -34.12 -87.76 -25.25
CA PHE A 534 -35.01 -87.92 -26.41
C PHE A 534 -35.43 -89.38 -26.65
N VAL A 535 -34.51 -90.34 -26.44
CA VAL A 535 -34.83 -91.78 -26.53
C VAL A 535 -35.79 -92.20 -25.42
N VAL A 536 -35.62 -91.67 -24.20
CA VAL A 536 -36.52 -91.95 -23.07
C VAL A 536 -37.90 -91.33 -23.29
N ILE A 537 -37.98 -90.08 -23.78
CA ILE A 537 -39.27 -89.42 -24.10
C ILE A 537 -39.98 -90.15 -25.25
N GLY A 538 -39.25 -90.62 -26.26
CA GLY A 538 -39.82 -91.42 -27.35
C GLY A 538 -40.46 -92.73 -26.85
N ALA A 539 -39.86 -93.40 -25.87
CA ALA A 539 -40.44 -94.59 -25.25
C ALA A 539 -41.70 -94.28 -24.42
N VAL A 540 -41.73 -93.15 -23.70
CA VAL A 540 -42.88 -92.69 -22.92
C VAL A 540 -44.07 -92.31 -23.82
N VAL A 541 -43.85 -91.56 -24.91
CA VAL A 541 -44.94 -91.15 -25.83
C VAL A 541 -45.63 -92.35 -26.47
N VAL A 542 -44.88 -93.40 -26.82
CA VAL A 542 -45.46 -94.61 -27.44
C VAL A 542 -46.29 -95.40 -26.43
N ASN A 543 -45.80 -95.59 -25.20
CA ASN A 543 -46.52 -96.37 -24.17
C ASN A 543 -47.68 -95.59 -23.53
N ASP A 544 -47.52 -94.29 -23.30
CA ASP A 544 -48.43 -93.52 -22.43
C ASP A 544 -49.39 -92.60 -23.21
N MET A 545 -49.17 -92.33 -24.51
CA MET A 545 -50.07 -91.47 -25.30
C MET A 545 -50.77 -92.18 -26.47
N ILE A 546 -50.07 -93.06 -27.20
CA ILE A 546 -50.62 -93.67 -28.43
C ILE A 546 -51.53 -94.87 -28.11
N ILE A 547 -51.12 -95.73 -27.17
CA ILE A 547 -51.89 -96.93 -26.79
C ILE A 547 -53.21 -96.59 -26.06
N PRO A 548 -53.28 -95.61 -25.14
CA PRO A 548 -54.54 -95.23 -24.46
C PRO A 548 -55.54 -94.51 -25.37
N SER A 549 -55.08 -93.69 -26.32
CA SER A 549 -55.92 -92.92 -27.26
C SER A 549 -56.80 -93.82 -28.15
N ILE A 550 -56.25 -94.94 -28.64
CA ILE A 550 -57.01 -95.93 -29.44
C ILE A 550 -58.10 -96.58 -28.59
N LYS A 551 -57.85 -96.80 -27.29
CA LYS A 551 -58.85 -97.38 -26.36
C LYS A 551 -59.94 -96.36 -25.99
N TYR A 552 -59.61 -95.08 -25.88
CA TYR A 552 -60.56 -93.99 -25.61
C TYR A 552 -61.55 -93.77 -26.77
N SER A 553 -61.06 -93.81 -28.01
CA SER A 553 -61.90 -93.68 -29.21
C SER A 553 -62.93 -94.81 -29.34
N ASN A 554 -62.59 -96.03 -28.89
CA ASN A 554 -63.53 -97.16 -28.88
C ASN A 554 -64.62 -97.01 -27.80
N ALA A 555 -64.30 -96.38 -26.65
CA ALA A 555 -65.26 -96.11 -25.58
C ALA A 555 -66.27 -95.01 -25.97
N GLU A 556 -65.86 -93.98 -26.71
CA GLU A 556 -66.77 -92.97 -27.27
C GLU A 556 -67.72 -93.55 -28.33
N ASP A 557 -67.28 -94.49 -29.16
CA ASP A 557 -68.13 -95.10 -30.18
C ASP A 557 -69.24 -95.96 -29.56
N LEU A 558 -68.95 -96.63 -28.43
CA LEU A 558 -69.92 -97.36 -27.61
C LEU A 558 -70.97 -96.40 -26.98
N LEU A 559 -70.56 -95.19 -26.58
CA LEU A 559 -71.42 -94.18 -25.94
C LEU A 559 -72.35 -93.46 -26.94
N PHE A 560 -71.85 -93.13 -28.13
CA PHE A 560 -72.58 -92.27 -29.09
C PHE A 560 -73.20 -93.03 -30.27
N ARG A 561 -72.75 -94.25 -30.59
CA ARG A 561 -73.28 -95.03 -31.74
C ARG A 561 -73.87 -96.38 -31.36
N GLY A 562 -73.34 -97.06 -30.34
CA GLY A 562 -73.81 -98.39 -29.92
C GLY A 562 -75.05 -98.41 -29.02
N LYS A 563 -75.43 -97.27 -28.41
CA LYS A 563 -76.53 -97.13 -27.41
C LYS A 563 -76.48 -98.16 -26.27
N LYS A 564 -75.28 -98.64 -25.92
CA LYS A 564 -75.00 -99.55 -24.80
C LYS A 564 -74.30 -98.77 -23.69
N TYR A 565 -75.08 -97.94 -23.00
CA TYR A 565 -74.55 -96.93 -22.09
C TYR A 565 -73.84 -97.52 -20.87
N GLU A 566 -74.27 -98.68 -20.36
CA GLU A 566 -73.61 -99.34 -19.23
C GLU A 566 -72.24 -99.95 -19.61
N GLU A 567 -72.12 -100.54 -20.81
CA GLU A 567 -70.84 -101.07 -21.32
C GLU A 567 -69.85 -99.92 -21.63
N ALA A 568 -70.34 -98.79 -22.15
CA ALA A 568 -69.54 -97.60 -22.39
C ALA A 568 -69.02 -96.97 -21.08
N ILE A 569 -69.88 -96.91 -20.05
CA ILE A 569 -69.50 -96.42 -18.72
C ILE A 569 -68.46 -97.35 -18.06
N GLN A 570 -68.60 -98.68 -18.20
CA GLN A 570 -67.61 -99.63 -17.69
C GLN A 570 -66.25 -99.53 -18.43
N ALA A 571 -66.25 -99.28 -19.74
CA ALA A 571 -65.03 -99.07 -20.53
C ALA A 571 -64.30 -97.76 -20.17
N PHE A 572 -65.02 -96.70 -19.78
CA PHE A 572 -64.41 -95.48 -19.24
C PHE A 572 -63.89 -95.65 -17.80
N ILE A 573 -64.45 -96.57 -17.02
CA ILE A 573 -64.00 -96.91 -15.67
C ILE A 573 -62.71 -97.76 -15.70
N GLU A 574 -62.56 -98.69 -16.65
CA GLU A 574 -61.36 -99.51 -16.83
C GLU A 574 -60.14 -98.76 -17.43
N LEU A 575 -60.35 -97.54 -17.95
CA LEU A 575 -59.29 -96.66 -18.46
C LEU A 575 -58.63 -95.77 -17.39
N ASP A 576 -59.06 -95.89 -16.12
CA ASP A 576 -58.55 -95.19 -14.91
C ASP A 576 -58.31 -93.67 -15.06
N ASP A 577 -59.00 -93.04 -16.00
CA ASP A 577 -58.96 -91.60 -16.22
C ASP A 577 -60.32 -91.11 -16.74
N TYR A 578 -61.26 -90.79 -15.83
CA TYR A 578 -62.06 -89.58 -16.02
C TYR A 578 -62.71 -89.01 -14.75
N ASN A 579 -61.96 -88.02 -14.26
CA ASN A 579 -62.25 -86.85 -13.44
C ASN A 579 -63.70 -86.27 -13.47
N ARG A 580 -64.36 -86.23 -12.30
CA ARG A 580 -65.72 -85.65 -12.08
C ARG A 580 -65.75 -84.11 -11.98
N GLU A 581 -64.62 -83.41 -12.09
CA GLU A 581 -64.59 -81.93 -12.02
C GLU A 581 -64.86 -81.21 -13.36
N LYS A 582 -65.01 -81.95 -14.48
CA LYS A 582 -65.63 -81.40 -15.71
C LYS A 582 -67.11 -81.00 -15.56
N THR A 583 -67.66 -81.18 -14.37
CA THR A 583 -68.94 -80.58 -13.97
C THR A 583 -68.84 -79.07 -13.70
N TRP A 584 -67.64 -78.48 -13.55
CA TRP A 584 -67.52 -77.04 -13.24
C TRP A 584 -67.57 -76.12 -14.48
N PHE A 585 -67.39 -76.66 -15.69
CA PHE A 585 -67.49 -75.90 -16.94
C PHE A 585 -68.93 -75.42 -17.26
N ILE A 586 -69.92 -75.85 -16.46
CA ILE A 586 -71.31 -75.42 -16.58
C ILE A 586 -71.54 -74.01 -15.99
N HIS A 587 -70.65 -73.43 -15.16
CA HIS A 587 -71.11 -72.29 -14.34
C HIS A 587 -70.79 -70.85 -14.74
N THR A 588 -69.63 -70.45 -15.29
CA THR A 588 -69.34 -68.99 -15.46
C THR A 588 -67.96 -68.81 -16.10
N TYR A 589 -67.66 -68.06 -17.17
CA TYR A 589 -68.19 -66.84 -17.78
C TYR A 589 -68.31 -65.64 -16.82
N ARG A 590 -67.21 -64.92 -16.59
CA ARG A 590 -67.17 -63.46 -16.34
C ARG A 590 -65.72 -62.93 -16.26
N SER A 591 -65.53 -61.76 -16.87
CA SER A 591 -64.53 -60.72 -16.56
C SER A 591 -63.04 -61.12 -16.64
N VAL A 592 -62.27 -60.65 -17.62
CA VAL A 592 -61.83 -59.25 -17.83
C VAL A 592 -60.99 -58.74 -16.66
N GLU A 593 -59.76 -58.35 -16.99
CA GLU A 593 -58.89 -57.38 -16.31
C GLU A 593 -58.66 -57.53 -14.80
N SER A 594 -57.61 -58.26 -14.42
CA SER A 594 -56.70 -57.82 -13.35
C SER A 594 -55.42 -58.65 -13.37
N LEU A 595 -54.44 -58.25 -14.18
CA LEU A 595 -53.06 -58.69 -13.98
C LEU A 595 -52.52 -57.97 -12.72
N SER A 596 -52.08 -58.75 -11.73
CA SER A 596 -51.45 -58.27 -10.50
C SER A 596 -49.92 -58.20 -10.63
N ASP A 597 -49.30 -57.31 -9.85
CA ASP A 597 -47.86 -56.92 -9.81
C ASP A 597 -46.82 -58.06 -9.65
N ARG A 598 -47.23 -59.32 -9.52
CA ARG A 598 -46.33 -60.48 -9.44
C ARG A 598 -45.67 -60.86 -10.76
N ALA A 599 -46.18 -60.40 -11.90
CA ALA A 599 -45.54 -60.63 -13.20
C ALA A 599 -44.31 -59.71 -13.44
N ILE A 600 -44.23 -58.58 -12.73
CA ILE A 600 -43.14 -57.59 -12.88
C ILE A 600 -41.90 -58.00 -12.06
N ASN A 601 -42.10 -58.57 -10.87
CA ASN A 601 -41.00 -58.96 -9.98
C ASN A 601 -40.21 -60.21 -10.41
N PHE A 602 -40.69 -60.97 -11.39
CA PHE A 602 -40.00 -62.18 -11.85
C PHE A 602 -38.79 -61.89 -12.76
N TYR A 603 -38.70 -60.70 -13.35
CA TYR A 603 -37.67 -60.37 -14.37
C TYR A 603 -36.47 -59.57 -13.83
N ALA A 604 -36.50 -59.13 -12.57
CA ALA A 604 -35.47 -58.26 -12.01
C ALA A 604 -34.17 -58.98 -11.57
N GLU A 605 -34.16 -60.31 -11.43
CA GLU A 605 -33.05 -61.03 -10.77
C GLU A 605 -31.94 -61.60 -11.68
N ARG A 606 -31.79 -61.17 -12.96
CA ARG A 606 -31.00 -61.98 -13.91
C ARG A 606 -30.02 -61.31 -14.88
N LEU A 607 -29.30 -60.23 -14.51
CA LEU A 607 -28.21 -59.65 -15.34
C LEU A 607 -26.95 -59.19 -14.55
N SER A 608 -25.79 -59.34 -15.21
CA SER A 608 -24.41 -59.37 -14.68
C SER A 608 -23.62 -58.04 -14.61
N VAL A 609 -22.55 -58.06 -13.81
CA VAL A 609 -21.74 -56.99 -13.17
C VAL A 609 -21.14 -55.88 -14.06
N GLY A 610 -21.08 -56.00 -15.40
CA GLY A 610 -20.62 -54.90 -16.28
C GLY A 610 -21.64 -53.76 -16.40
N ILE A 611 -22.92 -54.07 -16.24
CA ILE A 611 -23.99 -53.09 -16.20
C ILE A 611 -23.90 -52.26 -14.92
N ILE A 612 -23.31 -52.75 -13.82
CA ILE A 612 -23.30 -52.07 -12.52
C ILE A 612 -22.47 -50.79 -12.50
N ALA A 613 -21.46 -50.60 -13.35
CA ALA A 613 -20.70 -49.35 -13.40
C ALA A 613 -21.42 -48.25 -14.20
N GLU A 614 -22.01 -48.63 -15.33
CA GLU A 614 -22.79 -47.74 -16.20
C GLU A 614 -24.19 -47.46 -15.62
N VAL A 615 -24.74 -48.44 -14.90
CA VAL A 615 -25.93 -48.32 -14.06
C VAL A 615 -25.62 -47.64 -12.74
N ARG A 616 -24.41 -47.65 -12.16
CA ARG A 616 -24.08 -46.75 -11.02
C ARG A 616 -23.88 -45.30 -11.45
N ALA A 617 -23.38 -45.04 -12.65
CA ALA A 617 -23.36 -43.70 -13.23
C ALA A 617 -24.79 -43.21 -13.51
N LYS A 618 -25.63 -44.04 -14.18
CA LYS A 618 -27.05 -43.75 -14.41
C LYS A 618 -27.91 -43.78 -13.14
N ILE A 619 -27.61 -44.60 -12.14
CA ILE A 619 -28.24 -44.61 -10.81
C ILE A 619 -27.81 -43.38 -10.03
N ARG A 620 -26.58 -42.88 -10.15
CA ARG A 620 -26.21 -41.59 -9.53
C ARG A 620 -26.90 -40.42 -10.23
N THR A 621 -27.04 -40.45 -11.55
CA THR A 621 -27.86 -39.46 -12.28
C THR A 621 -29.36 -39.62 -12.00
N LYS A 622 -29.83 -40.83 -11.69
CA LYS A 622 -31.22 -41.15 -11.35
C LYS A 622 -31.53 -40.93 -9.86
N GLU A 623 -30.57 -41.10 -8.95
CA GLU A 623 -30.62 -40.75 -7.52
C GLU A 623 -30.52 -39.23 -7.37
N ILE A 624 -29.68 -38.56 -8.18
CA ILE A 624 -29.71 -37.10 -8.30
C ILE A 624 -31.01 -36.66 -8.96
N LYS A 625 -31.49 -37.29 -10.05
CA LYS A 625 -32.82 -36.96 -10.63
C LYS A 625 -34.00 -37.25 -9.70
N GLU A 626 -33.99 -38.31 -8.91
CA GLU A 626 -35.05 -38.66 -7.94
C GLU A 626 -34.94 -37.79 -6.66
N GLN A 627 -33.74 -37.32 -6.29
CA GLN A 627 -33.52 -36.29 -5.26
C GLN A 627 -33.87 -34.88 -5.77
N VAL A 628 -33.74 -34.64 -7.08
CA VAL A 628 -34.12 -33.40 -7.77
C VAL A 628 -35.62 -33.37 -8.10
N GLU A 629 -36.25 -34.52 -8.38
CA GLU A 629 -37.71 -34.65 -8.49
C GLU A 629 -38.39 -34.45 -7.13
N LYS A 630 -37.67 -34.67 -6.02
CA LYS A 630 -38.05 -34.25 -4.65
C LYS A 630 -37.76 -32.78 -4.34
N LEU A 631 -37.10 -32.01 -5.22
CA LEU A 631 -36.88 -30.56 -4.99
C LEU A 631 -38.18 -29.75 -5.15
N GLY A 632 -39.15 -30.25 -5.93
CA GLY A 632 -40.28 -29.44 -6.41
C GLY A 632 -39.87 -28.34 -7.41
N VAL A 633 -38.58 -28.29 -7.80
CA VAL A 633 -37.96 -27.22 -8.58
C VAL A 633 -37.23 -27.82 -9.78
N SER A 634 -37.53 -27.34 -10.98
CA SER A 634 -36.85 -27.78 -12.20
C SER A 634 -35.49 -27.10 -12.33
N LEU A 635 -34.41 -27.83 -12.02
CA LEU A 635 -33.03 -27.33 -12.18
C LEU A 635 -32.65 -27.04 -13.63
N ASP A 636 -33.38 -27.58 -14.60
CA ASP A 636 -33.17 -27.30 -16.03
C ASP A 636 -33.63 -25.89 -16.43
N THR A 637 -34.46 -25.24 -15.60
CA THR A 637 -34.96 -23.88 -15.82
C THR A 637 -34.56 -22.89 -14.73
N PHE A 638 -33.98 -23.37 -13.62
CA PHE A 638 -33.68 -22.54 -12.45
C PHE A 638 -32.66 -21.44 -12.78
N GLY A 639 -33.13 -20.20 -12.75
CA GLY A 639 -32.39 -19.02 -13.18
C GLY A 639 -31.86 -19.08 -14.62
N GLY A 640 -32.44 -19.91 -15.49
CA GLY A 640 -32.02 -20.07 -16.89
C GLY A 640 -30.61 -20.65 -17.09
N LEU A 641 -30.01 -21.26 -16.06
CA LEU A 641 -28.66 -21.82 -16.10
C LEU A 641 -28.70 -23.34 -15.95
N LYS A 642 -27.64 -24.03 -16.39
CA LYS A 642 -27.48 -25.48 -16.18
C LYS A 642 -26.77 -25.72 -14.86
N TRP A 643 -27.41 -26.49 -13.98
CA TRP A 643 -26.91 -26.77 -12.64
C TRP A 643 -26.52 -28.23 -12.45
N ARG A 644 -25.50 -28.43 -11.62
CA ARG A 644 -25.05 -29.73 -11.14
C ARG A 644 -25.20 -29.78 -9.62
N VAL A 645 -25.83 -30.84 -9.10
CA VAL A 645 -25.93 -31.10 -7.66
C VAL A 645 -24.60 -31.68 -7.16
N LEU A 646 -24.02 -31.03 -6.15
CA LEU A 646 -22.79 -31.47 -5.48
C LEU A 646 -23.08 -32.25 -4.20
N ALA A 647 -24.07 -31.81 -3.42
CA ALA A 647 -24.46 -32.46 -2.17
C ALA A 647 -25.93 -32.23 -1.84
N VAL A 648 -26.52 -33.15 -1.08
CA VAL A 648 -27.84 -33.01 -0.46
C VAL A 648 -27.69 -33.31 1.02
N GLU A 649 -27.91 -32.30 1.87
CA GLU A 649 -27.70 -32.37 3.31
C GLU A 649 -28.87 -31.66 4.00
N ASN A 650 -29.46 -32.22 5.05
CA ASN A 650 -30.43 -31.53 5.92
C ASN A 650 -31.54 -30.74 5.18
N GLU A 651 -32.27 -31.38 4.26
CA GLU A 651 -33.33 -30.74 3.46
C GLU A 651 -32.87 -29.52 2.62
N LYS A 652 -31.59 -29.45 2.28
CA LYS A 652 -31.03 -28.50 1.29
C LYS A 652 -30.10 -29.19 0.30
N ALA A 653 -29.97 -28.62 -0.89
CA ALA A 653 -29.06 -29.10 -1.94
C ALA A 653 -28.02 -28.02 -2.28
N LEU A 654 -26.74 -28.40 -2.28
CA LEU A 654 -25.67 -27.58 -2.83
C LEU A 654 -25.60 -27.83 -4.34
N ILE A 655 -25.76 -26.77 -5.11
CA ILE A 655 -25.65 -26.81 -6.57
C ILE A 655 -24.56 -25.84 -7.05
N ILE A 656 -23.94 -26.18 -8.18
CA ILE A 656 -22.97 -25.34 -8.91
C ILE A 656 -23.33 -25.32 -10.38
N THR A 657 -23.04 -24.24 -11.10
CA THR A 657 -23.26 -24.20 -12.54
C THR A 657 -22.40 -25.23 -13.25
N ASP A 658 -22.96 -25.95 -14.22
CA ASP A 658 -22.26 -27.04 -14.93
C ASP A 658 -21.13 -26.49 -15.83
N GLU A 659 -21.33 -25.29 -16.37
CA GLU A 659 -20.40 -24.55 -17.20
C GLU A 659 -19.91 -23.25 -16.51
N ILE A 660 -18.87 -22.64 -17.05
CA ILE A 660 -18.45 -21.28 -16.66
C ILE A 660 -19.49 -20.32 -17.23
N VAL A 661 -20.10 -19.49 -16.38
CA VAL A 661 -21.20 -18.61 -16.79
C VAL A 661 -20.69 -17.32 -17.43
N GLU A 662 -19.58 -16.79 -16.92
CA GLU A 662 -19.01 -15.51 -17.32
C GLU A 662 -17.51 -15.52 -17.08
N LEU A 663 -16.74 -14.82 -17.91
CA LEU A 663 -15.33 -14.49 -17.63
C LEU A 663 -15.31 -13.14 -16.92
N ARG A 664 -14.91 -13.15 -15.65
CA ARG A 664 -14.94 -11.98 -14.79
C ARG A 664 -13.75 -12.02 -13.84
N PRO A 665 -13.01 -10.91 -13.66
CA PRO A 665 -11.95 -10.86 -12.68
C PRO A 665 -12.53 -11.02 -11.26
N TYR A 666 -11.72 -11.54 -10.35
CA TYR A 666 -12.12 -11.67 -8.94
C TYR A 666 -12.27 -10.31 -8.24
N ASN A 667 -11.44 -9.34 -8.61
CA ASN A 667 -11.50 -7.93 -8.21
C ASN A 667 -11.08 -7.05 -9.41
N GLU A 668 -11.67 -5.87 -9.60
CA GLU A 668 -11.27 -4.93 -10.66
C GLU A 668 -9.96 -4.22 -10.32
N ASP A 669 -9.71 -3.92 -9.05
CA ASP A 669 -8.45 -3.37 -8.57
C ASP A 669 -7.52 -4.47 -8.03
N THR A 670 -6.38 -4.67 -8.69
CA THR A 670 -5.36 -5.67 -8.32
C THR A 670 -4.29 -5.13 -7.36
N SER A 671 -4.46 -3.91 -6.83
CA SER A 671 -3.46 -3.24 -5.98
C SER A 671 -3.68 -3.37 -4.47
N MET A 672 -4.80 -3.95 -4.04
CA MET A 672 -5.17 -4.12 -2.63
C MET A 672 -5.17 -5.60 -2.20
N LEU A 673 -5.19 -5.86 -0.89
CA LEU A 673 -5.40 -7.20 -0.34
C LEU A 673 -6.78 -7.72 -0.77
N ILE A 674 -6.85 -8.94 -1.30
CA ILE A 674 -8.07 -9.49 -1.88
C ILE A 674 -8.54 -10.68 -1.04
N ILE A 675 -9.46 -10.43 -0.11
CA ILE A 675 -10.19 -11.46 0.65
C ILE A 675 -11.62 -11.57 0.14
N TRP A 676 -12.24 -12.75 0.29
CA TRP A 676 -13.60 -13.00 -0.20
C TRP A 676 -14.62 -11.99 0.32
N GLU A 677 -14.52 -11.62 1.59
CA GLU A 677 -15.42 -10.69 2.28
C GLU A 677 -15.60 -9.35 1.55
N GLU A 678 -14.51 -8.82 0.98
CA GLU A 678 -14.41 -7.47 0.44
C GLU A 678 -14.25 -7.44 -1.09
N CYS A 679 -14.32 -8.59 -1.77
CA CYS A 679 -14.06 -8.64 -3.21
C CYS A 679 -15.28 -8.25 -4.06
N ASP A 680 -15.00 -7.59 -5.20
CA ASP A 680 -16.01 -7.16 -6.18
C ASP A 680 -16.83 -8.34 -6.72
N LEU A 681 -16.22 -9.53 -6.84
CA LEU A 681 -16.92 -10.72 -7.32
C LEU A 681 -18.03 -11.17 -6.35
N ARG A 682 -17.80 -11.07 -5.04
CA ARG A 682 -18.83 -11.41 -4.03
C ARG A 682 -20.00 -10.45 -4.10
N GLU A 683 -19.72 -9.15 -4.23
CA GLU A 683 -20.74 -8.10 -4.41
C GLU A 683 -21.56 -8.35 -5.68
N TYR A 684 -20.88 -8.63 -6.80
CA TYR A 684 -21.53 -8.95 -8.07
C TYR A 684 -22.46 -10.18 -7.95
N LEU A 685 -21.97 -11.27 -7.35
CA LEU A 685 -22.73 -12.51 -7.21
C LEU A 685 -24.00 -12.36 -6.37
N ASN A 686 -23.93 -11.58 -5.29
CA ASN A 686 -25.06 -11.37 -4.36
C ASN A 686 -25.94 -10.17 -4.72
N GLY A 687 -25.50 -9.32 -5.65
CA GLY A 687 -26.23 -8.17 -6.17
C GLY A 687 -26.73 -8.41 -7.59
N GLU A 688 -25.97 -7.94 -8.58
CA GLU A 688 -26.37 -7.93 -9.99
C GLU A 688 -26.69 -9.33 -10.52
N PHE A 689 -25.81 -10.31 -10.28
CA PHE A 689 -26.01 -11.67 -10.75
C PHE A 689 -27.28 -12.29 -10.17
N TYR A 690 -27.44 -12.22 -8.84
CA TYR A 690 -28.61 -12.74 -8.14
C TYR A 690 -29.92 -12.10 -8.63
N ASN A 691 -29.90 -10.80 -8.88
CA ASN A 691 -31.08 -10.08 -9.36
C ASN A 691 -31.38 -10.31 -10.85
N LYS A 692 -30.35 -10.58 -11.65
CA LYS A 692 -30.47 -10.81 -13.09
C LYS A 692 -30.98 -12.21 -13.41
N TYR A 693 -30.47 -13.24 -12.75
CA TYR A 693 -30.73 -14.62 -13.14
C TYR A 693 -31.95 -15.22 -12.44
N PHE A 694 -32.25 -14.83 -11.20
CA PHE A 694 -33.33 -15.47 -10.43
C PHE A 694 -34.58 -14.60 -10.34
N SER A 695 -35.74 -15.18 -10.62
CA SER A 695 -37.04 -14.57 -10.35
C SER A 695 -37.34 -14.54 -8.85
N ASP A 696 -38.30 -13.72 -8.41
CA ASP A 696 -38.63 -13.58 -6.99
C ASP A 696 -39.05 -14.92 -6.35
N ALA A 697 -39.76 -15.78 -7.08
CA ALA A 697 -40.12 -17.12 -6.61
C ALA A 697 -38.90 -18.05 -6.46
N GLU A 698 -37.91 -17.93 -7.34
CA GLU A 698 -36.67 -18.70 -7.26
C GLU A 698 -35.75 -18.20 -6.13
N LYS A 699 -35.75 -16.88 -5.91
CA LYS A 699 -35.01 -16.24 -4.81
C LYS A 699 -35.45 -16.75 -3.45
N GLU A 700 -36.74 -17.04 -3.25
CA GLU A 700 -37.28 -17.64 -2.02
C GLU A 700 -36.74 -19.05 -1.73
N LEU A 701 -36.23 -19.75 -2.76
CA LEU A 701 -35.66 -21.09 -2.62
C LEU A 701 -34.16 -21.05 -2.30
N ILE A 702 -33.50 -19.92 -2.51
CA ILE A 702 -32.06 -19.75 -2.29
C ILE A 702 -31.80 -19.46 -0.81
N ILE A 703 -30.98 -20.28 -0.19
CA ILE A 703 -30.63 -20.18 1.23
C ILE A 703 -29.40 -19.29 1.38
N GLU A 704 -29.55 -18.21 2.13
CA GLU A 704 -28.41 -17.43 2.61
C GLU A 704 -27.61 -18.27 3.62
N THR A 705 -26.34 -18.51 3.31
CA THR A 705 -25.50 -19.49 3.99
C THR A 705 -24.27 -18.84 4.61
N VAL A 706 -23.94 -19.25 5.83
CA VAL A 706 -22.66 -18.92 6.47
C VAL A 706 -21.54 -19.66 5.74
N LEU A 707 -20.64 -18.94 5.09
CA LEU A 707 -19.43 -19.50 4.48
C LEU A 707 -18.25 -19.34 5.41
N ILE A 708 -17.48 -20.43 5.58
CA ILE A 708 -16.25 -20.43 6.35
C ILE A 708 -15.09 -20.09 5.42
N ASN A 709 -14.50 -18.91 5.64
CA ASN A 709 -13.38 -18.42 4.84
C ASN A 709 -12.07 -18.76 5.54
N GLY A 710 -11.68 -20.04 5.43
CA GLY A 710 -10.45 -20.55 6.02
C GLY A 710 -9.19 -20.01 5.35
N ASP A 711 -8.11 -20.01 6.12
CA ASP A 711 -6.78 -19.64 5.64
C ASP A 711 -6.29 -20.63 4.57
N SER A 712 -5.45 -20.14 3.65
CA SER A 712 -4.79 -20.99 2.65
C SER A 712 -4.04 -22.16 3.32
N HIS A 713 -4.24 -23.39 2.85
CA HIS A 713 -3.67 -24.58 3.48
C HIS A 713 -2.14 -24.58 3.47
N ILE A 714 -1.57 -24.25 2.32
CA ILE A 714 -0.12 -24.25 2.10
C ILE A 714 0.50 -22.93 2.59
N PHE A 715 -0.10 -21.80 2.24
CA PHE A 715 0.52 -20.48 2.43
C PHE A 715 0.09 -19.75 3.69
N LYS A 716 -0.91 -20.28 4.42
CA LYS A 716 -1.45 -19.73 5.69
C LYS A 716 -1.91 -18.26 5.59
N ASN A 717 -2.27 -17.81 4.39
CA ASN A 717 -2.83 -16.49 4.16
C ASN A 717 -4.26 -16.41 4.67
N LYS A 718 -4.62 -15.28 5.29
CA LYS A 718 -5.92 -15.10 5.94
C LYS A 718 -7.06 -15.12 4.94
N GLY A 719 -8.06 -15.98 5.16
CA GLY A 719 -9.26 -16.08 4.31
C GLY A 719 -10.27 -14.92 4.49
N GLY A 720 -10.12 -14.13 5.56
CA GLY A 720 -11.09 -13.09 5.95
C GLY A 720 -12.09 -13.60 6.99
N ASN A 721 -13.10 -12.79 7.34
CA ASN A 721 -14.16 -13.26 8.24
C ASN A 721 -15.12 -14.20 7.51
N ASN A 722 -15.88 -14.99 8.28
CA ASN A 722 -16.98 -15.76 7.73
C ASN A 722 -18.05 -14.81 7.15
N THR A 723 -18.59 -15.14 5.99
CA THR A 723 -19.57 -14.31 5.28
C THR A 723 -20.94 -14.96 5.23
N MET A 724 -21.99 -14.17 5.01
CA MET A 724 -23.35 -14.62 4.74
C MET A 724 -23.66 -14.35 3.27
N ASP A 725 -23.75 -15.42 2.48
CA ASP A 725 -23.87 -15.31 1.03
C ASP A 725 -25.02 -16.17 0.49
N LYS A 726 -25.73 -15.64 -0.50
CA LYS A 726 -26.80 -16.34 -1.25
C LYS A 726 -26.20 -17.10 -2.43
N VAL A 727 -25.22 -16.48 -3.10
CA VAL A 727 -24.49 -17.04 -4.24
C VAL A 727 -23.00 -16.82 -4.01
N PHE A 728 -22.18 -17.84 -4.27
CA PHE A 728 -20.75 -17.84 -3.98
C PHE A 728 -19.95 -18.67 -4.97
N VAL A 729 -18.62 -18.68 -4.84
CA VAL A 729 -17.74 -19.69 -5.46
C VAL A 729 -17.14 -20.58 -4.36
N LEU A 730 -16.77 -21.81 -4.69
CA LEU A 730 -16.31 -22.79 -3.71
C LEU A 730 -14.91 -22.45 -3.15
N SER A 731 -14.57 -22.92 -1.95
CA SER A 731 -13.18 -23.01 -1.50
C SER A 731 -12.48 -24.25 -2.02
N ILE A 732 -11.16 -24.29 -1.84
CA ILE A 732 -10.35 -25.51 -1.98
C ILE A 732 -10.94 -26.67 -1.17
N ASP A 733 -11.21 -26.46 0.13
CA ASP A 733 -11.84 -27.48 0.99
C ASP A 733 -13.16 -28.03 0.43
N GLU A 734 -14.02 -27.16 -0.11
CA GLU A 734 -15.30 -27.58 -0.68
C GLU A 734 -15.11 -28.33 -2.00
N VAL A 735 -14.14 -27.90 -2.82
CA VAL A 735 -13.80 -28.62 -4.05
C VAL A 735 -13.28 -30.01 -3.74
N ASP A 736 -12.38 -30.16 -2.77
CA ASP A 736 -11.85 -31.46 -2.34
C ASP A 736 -12.92 -32.33 -1.66
N LYS A 737 -13.85 -31.73 -0.91
CA LYS A 737 -14.97 -32.45 -0.30
C LYS A 737 -15.94 -33.00 -1.34
N TYR A 738 -16.32 -32.19 -2.35
CA TYR A 738 -17.45 -32.51 -3.23
C TYR A 738 -17.07 -33.08 -4.60
N PHE A 739 -15.86 -32.81 -5.11
CA PHE A 739 -15.40 -33.36 -6.39
C PHE A 739 -14.43 -34.53 -6.19
N LYS A 740 -14.71 -35.67 -6.83
CA LYS A 740 -13.94 -36.91 -6.62
C LYS A 740 -12.61 -36.96 -7.35
N ASN A 741 -12.50 -36.23 -8.46
CA ASN A 741 -11.32 -36.22 -9.32
C ASN A 741 -11.27 -34.94 -10.17
N THR A 742 -10.14 -34.69 -10.81
CA THR A 742 -9.91 -33.52 -11.67
C THR A 742 -10.87 -33.45 -12.86
N SER A 743 -11.26 -34.59 -13.43
CA SER A 743 -12.21 -34.63 -14.55
C SER A 743 -13.60 -34.11 -14.18
N GLU A 744 -14.06 -34.30 -12.94
CA GLU A 744 -15.33 -33.73 -12.48
C GLU A 744 -15.26 -32.19 -12.33
N ARG A 745 -14.06 -31.61 -12.13
CA ARG A 745 -13.83 -30.16 -11.91
C ARG A 745 -13.77 -29.34 -13.21
N LEU A 746 -13.58 -30.01 -14.34
CA LEU A 746 -13.51 -29.37 -15.66
C LEU A 746 -14.80 -28.61 -15.99
N ALA A 747 -14.64 -27.38 -16.48
CA ALA A 747 -15.72 -26.55 -16.99
C ALA A 747 -15.22 -25.73 -18.18
N LYS A 748 -16.16 -25.24 -18.98
CA LYS A 748 -15.88 -24.48 -20.21
C LYS A 748 -16.83 -23.31 -20.33
N PHE A 749 -16.34 -22.20 -20.88
CA PHE A 749 -17.14 -21.04 -21.24
C PHE A 749 -17.57 -21.14 -22.72
N ASN A 750 -18.87 -21.07 -23.00
CA ASN A 750 -19.47 -20.94 -24.34
C ASN A 750 -19.03 -21.95 -25.43
N ASN A 751 -18.49 -23.13 -25.11
CA ASN A 751 -17.99 -24.13 -26.08
C ASN A 751 -16.91 -23.65 -27.08
N TYR A 752 -16.46 -22.40 -27.01
CA TYR A 752 -15.48 -21.81 -27.91
C TYR A 752 -14.17 -21.52 -27.19
N TYR A 753 -13.05 -21.82 -27.85
CA TYR A 753 -11.74 -21.36 -27.44
C TYR A 753 -11.63 -19.88 -27.81
N VAL A 754 -11.61 -18.99 -26.81
CA VAL A 754 -11.17 -17.61 -27.08
C VAL A 754 -9.64 -17.64 -27.03
N VAL A 755 -9.01 -17.55 -28.19
CA VAL A 755 -7.57 -17.39 -28.32
C VAL A 755 -7.27 -15.93 -28.01
N ASN A 756 -6.52 -15.67 -26.94
CA ASN A 756 -6.04 -14.30 -26.71
C ASN A 756 -4.97 -13.93 -27.75
N ASP A 757 -4.64 -12.64 -27.89
CA ASP A 757 -3.65 -12.14 -28.86
C ASP A 757 -2.23 -12.72 -28.69
N ARG A 758 -2.01 -13.54 -27.64
CA ARG A 758 -0.76 -14.25 -27.33
C ARG A 758 -0.86 -15.78 -27.48
N GLY A 759 -1.94 -16.30 -28.04
CA GLY A 759 -2.11 -17.75 -28.29
C GLY A 759 -2.54 -18.59 -27.09
N GLY A 760 -2.97 -17.98 -25.97
CA GLY A 760 -3.49 -18.67 -24.79
C GLY A 760 -4.97 -19.04 -24.92
N PHE A 761 -5.33 -20.24 -24.44
CA PHE A 761 -6.72 -20.71 -24.38
C PHE A 761 -7.44 -20.09 -23.17
N LEU A 762 -8.39 -19.18 -23.39
CA LEU A 762 -9.23 -18.61 -22.32
C LEU A 762 -10.46 -19.49 -22.05
N GLY A 763 -11.00 -19.43 -20.83
CA GLY A 763 -12.33 -19.96 -20.51
C GLY A 763 -12.42 -21.44 -20.16
N ARG A 764 -11.36 -22.01 -19.58
CA ARG A 764 -11.37 -23.35 -18.93
C ARG A 764 -11.00 -23.32 -17.45
N GLU A 765 -10.57 -22.16 -16.98
CA GLU A 765 -10.09 -21.93 -15.63
C GLU A 765 -11.17 -21.17 -14.86
N TRP A 766 -11.35 -21.44 -13.56
CA TRP A 766 -12.39 -20.77 -12.78
C TRP A 766 -11.99 -20.55 -11.32
N TRP A 767 -12.47 -19.43 -10.77
CA TRP A 767 -12.07 -18.92 -9.46
C TRP A 767 -12.56 -19.77 -8.28
N LEU A 768 -11.74 -19.83 -7.23
CA LEU A 768 -12.11 -20.26 -5.88
C LEU A 768 -12.08 -19.05 -4.94
N ARG A 769 -12.72 -19.15 -3.77
CA ARG A 769 -12.70 -18.08 -2.75
C ARG A 769 -11.53 -18.17 -1.76
N THR A 770 -10.66 -19.17 -1.90
CA THR A 770 -9.49 -19.36 -1.02
C THR A 770 -8.32 -18.48 -1.50
N PRO A 771 -7.62 -17.76 -0.61
CA PRO A 771 -6.46 -16.94 -1.00
C PRO A 771 -5.26 -17.78 -1.46
N GLY A 772 -4.44 -17.20 -2.36
CA GLY A 772 -3.22 -17.79 -2.95
C GLY A 772 -1.94 -17.57 -2.11
N ASP A 773 -0.76 -17.53 -2.75
CA ASP A 773 0.59 -17.42 -2.14
C ASP A 773 1.12 -15.98 -1.93
N ARG A 774 1.99 -15.78 -0.92
CA ARG A 774 2.77 -14.55 -0.67
C ARG A 774 4.10 -14.59 -1.44
N PRO A 775 4.46 -13.52 -2.19
CA PRO A 775 4.49 -12.15 -1.65
C PRO A 775 3.37 -11.23 -2.15
N TYR A 776 2.39 -11.75 -2.89
CA TYR A 776 1.35 -10.95 -3.52
C TYR A 776 0.01 -11.13 -2.80
N GLU A 777 -0.37 -10.16 -1.97
CA GLU A 777 -1.62 -10.15 -1.18
C GLU A 777 -2.93 -10.15 -2.03
N PHE A 778 -2.80 -10.24 -3.35
CA PHE A 778 -3.88 -10.18 -4.33
C PHE A 778 -4.04 -11.47 -5.16
N TYR A 779 -3.31 -12.54 -4.83
CA TYR A 779 -3.46 -13.82 -5.54
C TYR A 779 -4.58 -14.65 -4.96
N VAL A 780 -5.37 -15.27 -5.84
CA VAL A 780 -6.53 -16.08 -5.47
C VAL A 780 -6.43 -17.45 -6.14
N ALA A 781 -6.73 -18.50 -5.37
CA ALA A 781 -6.72 -19.86 -5.87
C ALA A 781 -7.76 -20.08 -6.96
N TYR A 782 -7.48 -21.00 -7.88
CA TYR A 782 -8.37 -21.31 -9.00
C TYR A 782 -8.24 -22.77 -9.42
N ILE A 783 -9.19 -23.23 -10.23
CA ILE A 783 -9.09 -24.51 -10.94
C ILE A 783 -8.52 -24.27 -12.33
N ASP A 784 -7.46 -24.99 -12.67
CA ASP A 784 -6.79 -24.87 -13.96
C ASP A 784 -7.57 -25.57 -15.09
N LYS A 785 -7.08 -25.42 -16.32
CA LYS A 785 -7.67 -26.00 -17.54
C LYS A 785 -7.74 -27.54 -17.55
N ASP A 786 -6.97 -28.20 -16.69
CA ASP A 786 -6.85 -29.66 -16.57
C ASP A 786 -7.59 -30.19 -15.33
N GLY A 787 -8.23 -29.29 -14.56
CA GLY A 787 -9.06 -29.60 -13.41
C GLY A 787 -8.27 -29.72 -12.09
N TYR A 788 -6.99 -29.34 -12.08
CA TYR A 788 -6.18 -29.28 -10.87
C TYR A 788 -6.48 -28.00 -10.08
N ILE A 789 -6.30 -28.08 -8.76
CA ILE A 789 -6.36 -26.90 -7.89
C ILE A 789 -4.98 -26.24 -7.96
N ASP A 790 -4.94 -24.99 -8.38
CA ASP A 790 -3.78 -24.13 -8.22
C ASP A 790 -3.95 -23.32 -6.91
N GLU A 791 -3.33 -23.83 -5.85
CA GLU A 791 -3.35 -23.18 -4.53
C GLU A 791 -2.45 -21.94 -4.47
N SER A 792 -1.45 -21.84 -5.36
CA SER A 792 -0.57 -20.65 -5.42
C SER A 792 -1.34 -19.43 -5.92
N GLY A 793 -2.35 -19.70 -6.75
CA GLY A 793 -3.29 -18.71 -7.24
C GLY A 793 -2.70 -17.81 -8.31
N THR A 794 -3.53 -16.89 -8.78
CA THR A 794 -3.16 -15.90 -9.79
C THR A 794 -3.80 -14.56 -9.48
N GLY A 795 -3.20 -13.47 -9.96
CA GLY A 795 -3.81 -12.14 -9.85
C GLY A 795 -5.13 -12.07 -10.63
N CYS A 796 -6.03 -11.15 -10.29
CA CYS A 796 -7.41 -11.08 -10.80
C CYS A 796 -7.52 -10.86 -12.33
N SER A 797 -7.25 -11.91 -13.09
CA SER A 797 -7.27 -11.90 -14.53
C SER A 797 -8.69 -11.91 -15.08
N LYS A 798 -8.91 -11.16 -16.16
CA LYS A 798 -10.15 -11.21 -16.96
C LYS A 798 -10.26 -12.50 -17.79
N SER A 799 -9.26 -13.39 -17.72
CA SER A 799 -9.25 -14.69 -18.41
C SER A 799 -9.95 -15.82 -17.68
N LEU A 800 -10.16 -15.69 -16.37
CA LEU A 800 -10.75 -16.72 -15.53
C LEU A 800 -12.26 -16.56 -15.43
N GLY A 801 -12.91 -17.71 -15.31
CA GLY A 801 -14.35 -17.85 -15.26
C GLY A 801 -14.93 -17.89 -13.85
N ILE A 802 -16.22 -17.60 -13.76
CA ILE A 802 -17.00 -17.81 -12.53
C ILE A 802 -17.88 -19.06 -12.69
N ARG A 803 -17.90 -19.88 -11.63
CA ARG A 803 -18.86 -20.97 -11.45
C ARG A 803 -19.66 -20.72 -10.17
N PRO A 804 -20.79 -20.00 -10.28
CA PRO A 804 -21.67 -19.75 -9.16
C PRO A 804 -22.15 -21.05 -8.51
N ALA A 805 -22.12 -21.08 -7.18
CA ALA A 805 -22.66 -22.13 -6.33
C ALA A 805 -23.62 -21.51 -5.31
N LEU A 806 -24.64 -22.28 -4.91
CA LEU A 806 -25.62 -21.86 -3.93
C LEU A 806 -26.29 -23.06 -3.26
N TRP A 807 -26.89 -22.82 -2.09
CA TRP A 807 -27.74 -23.80 -1.42
C TRP A 807 -29.21 -23.55 -1.72
N LEU A 808 -29.92 -24.58 -2.17
CA LEU A 808 -31.36 -24.55 -2.39
C LEU A 808 -32.10 -25.27 -1.27
N LYS A 809 -33.21 -24.69 -0.84
CA LYS A 809 -34.19 -25.34 0.03
C LYS A 809 -34.93 -26.42 -0.73
N LEU A 810 -34.96 -27.64 -0.21
CA LEU A 810 -35.84 -28.68 -0.73
C LEU A 810 -37.27 -28.41 -0.21
N GLN A 811 -38.26 -28.34 -1.10
CA GLN A 811 -39.66 -28.35 -0.68
C GLN A 811 -40.10 -29.81 -0.46
N LYS A 812 -40.96 -30.05 0.55
CA LYS A 812 -41.48 -31.38 0.87
C LYS A 812 -42.53 -31.88 -0.11
#